data_AF-A0A6G3ZRR1-F1
#
_entry.id   AF-A0A6G3ZRR1-F1
#
_cell.length_a   1.000
_cell.length_b   1.000
_cell.length_c   1.000
_cell.angle_alpha   90.00
_cell.angle_beta   90.00
_cell.angle_gamma   90.00
#
_symmetry.space_group_name_H-M   'P 1'
#
loop_
_entity.id
_entity.type
_entity.pdbx_description
1 polymer ?
#
loop_
_entity_poly.entity_id
_entity_poly.type
_entity_poly.pdbx_seq_one_letter_code
_entity_poly.pdbx_strand_id
1 'polypeptide(L)'
;MKLSDPIMLWNHVFIKVMDVRHTIIEAEKELHAYRLPTSAFIYVVRGSAEVRLDGTVNIVKRFHILHGGKGLSLDIAAKEIFEYYMILYKAILPLPGRQELLRLMESDNPFQRQYGFAPLYPISLYEKVELIVKEWQQSDTLGQLHVKTLFYQFVYEVLGQLHQQGISTSKPDLVAQAIRYIHEHYREHVTLESLVEMLDCNSRQFLRLFKSQKNTSPIDYLIHVRMNKAKELLLNTSLTLKEIAESVGYSDSYYFSRIFKKYEGVAPTSFKENTHKMDGSRYSPSYLSNYPIVARKPRRYIVNEYDNHFQYRREGDLPMYRSSKTSMAVTLLFCFTLLLSACTTGTTNSSVLNGSSAVPSSNVATSAPTATQSLEVEAPRVIKHAMGVETLTGTPKRVVILTNEGTEALLAVGIKPIGAVQSWIGNPWYDHIKQEMQDVTVVGDELQPNIEMIASLKPDLIIGNKVRQEKIYEQLKQIAPTVFAKDLGGDWKDNFKLYMEAVNKKEEGEKAMAIFDKRVSDVKAKLGSKAATKVSIARFSATQVRIYQKQTFSGVLLSQLGFDRPASQNKDSFIEVMTKETIPSMDGDVLFYFVTEAAGKTDASKAVKEWMNDPLFKNLNVSKNNKVVQVDEAIWNTAGGYKAANLLLDELITYFEVK
;
A
#
# COMPACT_ATOMS: atom_id res chain seq x y z
N MET A 1 15.64 -18.06 30.47
CA MET A 1 14.94 -18.66 29.31
C MET A 1 14.82 -20.15 29.60
N LYS A 2 13.60 -20.71 29.73
CA LYS A 2 13.45 -22.15 29.99
C LYS A 2 13.78 -22.91 28.71
N LEU A 3 14.40 -24.09 28.83
CA LEU A 3 14.86 -24.88 27.67
C LEU A 3 13.74 -25.33 26.73
N SER A 4 12.50 -25.37 27.23
CA SER A 4 11.33 -25.93 26.55
C SER A 4 10.99 -25.22 25.24
N ASP A 5 11.08 -23.89 25.20
CA ASP A 5 10.24 -23.12 24.27
C ASP A 5 10.82 -23.09 22.82
N PRO A 6 12.11 -22.78 22.58
CA PRO A 6 12.67 -22.82 21.22
C PRO A 6 12.72 -24.23 20.62
N ILE A 7 12.99 -25.22 21.47
CA ILE A 7 13.06 -26.64 21.07
C ILE A 7 11.65 -27.16 20.72
N MET A 8 10.60 -26.68 21.42
CA MET A 8 9.22 -26.98 21.07
C MET A 8 8.89 -26.57 19.63
N LEU A 9 9.36 -25.41 19.15
CA LEU A 9 9.15 -25.02 17.76
C LEU A 9 9.90 -25.93 16.77
N TRP A 10 11.16 -26.27 17.03
CA TRP A 10 11.93 -27.22 16.20
C TRP A 10 11.22 -28.58 16.05
N ASN A 11 10.55 -29.06 17.10
CA ASN A 11 9.83 -30.33 17.09
C ASN A 11 8.48 -30.30 16.33
N HIS A 12 7.94 -29.12 16.00
CA HIS A 12 6.61 -28.98 15.38
C HIS A 12 6.60 -28.32 13.99
N VAL A 13 7.75 -27.85 13.49
CA VAL A 13 7.86 -27.32 12.13
C VAL A 13 8.26 -28.38 11.11
N PHE A 14 7.71 -28.26 9.91
CA PHE A 14 8.27 -28.89 8.73
C PHE A 14 9.50 -28.09 8.27
N ILE A 15 10.66 -28.73 8.22
CA ILE A 15 11.86 -28.15 7.60
C ILE A 15 11.93 -28.55 6.12
N LYS A 16 12.20 -27.56 5.27
CA LYS A 16 12.66 -27.74 3.89
C LYS A 16 14.07 -27.19 3.76
N VAL A 17 15.04 -28.04 3.44
CA VAL A 17 16.35 -27.56 2.93
C VAL A 17 16.10 -26.99 1.53
N MET A 18 16.54 -25.76 1.32
CA MET A 18 16.27 -24.97 0.13
C MET A 18 17.45 -24.97 -0.83
N ASP A 19 18.67 -24.91 -0.30
CA ASP A 19 19.92 -24.86 -1.06
C ASP A 19 21.11 -25.24 -0.16
N VAL A 20 22.16 -25.82 -0.72
CA VAL A 20 23.41 -26.18 -0.04
C VAL A 20 24.58 -25.72 -0.90
N ARG A 21 25.39 -24.82 -0.35
CA ARG A 21 26.51 -24.19 -1.06
C ARG A 21 27.83 -24.54 -0.41
N HIS A 22 28.85 -24.73 -1.24
CA HIS A 22 30.26 -24.72 -0.85
C HIS A 22 30.88 -23.45 -1.43
N THR A 23 31.65 -22.70 -0.64
CA THR A 23 32.20 -21.42 -1.09
C THR A 23 33.61 -21.22 -0.55
N ILE A 24 34.51 -20.84 -1.45
CA ILE A 24 35.89 -20.45 -1.16
C ILE A 24 36.03 -18.97 -1.49
N ILE A 25 36.43 -18.17 -0.52
CA ILE A 25 36.81 -16.77 -0.68
C ILE A 25 38.35 -16.73 -0.64
N GLU A 26 38.96 -16.20 -1.69
CA GLU A 26 40.41 -16.00 -1.75
C GLU A 26 40.83 -14.86 -0.81
N ALA A 27 42.10 -14.83 -0.41
CA ALA A 27 42.63 -13.78 0.47
C ALA A 27 42.37 -12.38 -0.11
N GLU A 28 42.08 -11.41 0.77
CA GLU A 28 41.80 -10.01 0.44
C GLU A 28 40.53 -9.77 -0.41
N LYS A 29 39.74 -10.81 -0.71
CA LYS A 29 38.38 -10.65 -1.26
C LYS A 29 37.36 -10.56 -0.14
N GLU A 30 36.36 -9.70 -0.34
CA GLU A 30 35.27 -9.47 0.60
C GLU A 30 33.93 -9.88 -0.02
N LEU A 31 33.07 -10.53 0.77
CA LEU A 31 31.65 -10.69 0.48
C LEU A 31 30.92 -9.55 1.19
N HIS A 32 30.25 -8.67 0.45
CA HIS A 32 29.50 -7.54 1.02
C HIS A 32 28.00 -7.71 0.84
N ALA A 33 27.25 -7.30 1.87
CA ALA A 33 25.79 -7.15 1.87
C ALA A 33 25.03 -8.38 1.33
N TYR A 34 25.54 -9.60 1.53
CA TYR A 34 24.84 -10.81 1.10
C TYR A 34 23.63 -11.03 2.00
N ARG A 35 22.43 -10.72 1.49
CA ARG A 35 21.19 -10.92 2.23
C ARG A 35 20.75 -12.38 2.16
N LEU A 36 20.55 -13.00 3.32
CA LEU A 36 20.09 -14.38 3.42
C LEU A 36 18.65 -14.50 2.86
N PRO A 37 18.40 -15.28 1.78
CA PRO A 37 17.07 -15.42 1.18
C PRO A 37 16.11 -16.26 2.05
N THR A 38 16.67 -17.06 2.94
CA THR A 38 15.97 -17.84 3.97
C THR A 38 16.95 -18.09 5.13
N SER A 39 16.53 -18.73 6.22
CA SER A 39 17.44 -18.99 7.36
C SER A 39 18.62 -19.86 6.93
N ALA A 40 19.81 -19.58 7.46
CA ALA A 40 21.05 -20.25 7.06
C ALA A 40 21.87 -20.69 8.25
N PHE A 41 22.49 -21.86 8.12
CA PHE A 41 23.68 -22.24 8.87
C PHE A 41 24.92 -22.07 7.98
N ILE A 42 25.99 -21.53 8.55
CA ILE A 42 27.31 -21.44 7.91
C ILE A 42 28.29 -22.25 8.75
N TYR A 43 28.95 -23.23 8.15
CA TYR A 43 29.97 -24.07 8.78
C TYR A 43 31.32 -23.80 8.13
N VAL A 44 32.28 -23.25 8.87
CA VAL A 44 33.61 -22.87 8.36
C VAL A 44 34.57 -24.05 8.43
N VAL A 45 35.33 -24.31 7.37
CA VAL A 45 36.29 -25.44 7.31
C VAL A 45 37.75 -25.00 7.19
N ARG A 46 38.02 -23.84 6.60
CA ARG A 46 39.40 -23.34 6.42
C ARG A 46 39.48 -21.83 6.59
N GLY A 47 40.61 -21.38 7.11
CA GLY A 47 40.97 -19.97 7.28
C GLY A 47 40.29 -19.26 8.44
N SER A 48 40.37 -17.94 8.39
CA SER A 48 39.76 -17.00 9.32
C SER A 48 39.30 -15.72 8.61
N ALA A 49 38.21 -15.15 9.12
CA ALA A 49 37.61 -13.94 8.57
C ALA A 49 36.95 -13.11 9.68
N GLU A 50 36.81 -11.82 9.42
CA GLU A 50 35.85 -10.99 10.14
C GLU A 50 34.48 -11.19 9.47
N VAL A 51 33.51 -11.75 10.19
CA VAL A 51 32.16 -11.95 9.68
C VAL A 51 31.18 -11.07 10.44
N ARG A 52 30.46 -10.20 9.72
CA ARG A 52 29.45 -9.33 10.31
C ARG A 52 28.08 -9.92 10.02
N LEU A 53 27.30 -10.12 11.08
CA LEU A 53 25.89 -10.48 11.03
C LEU A 53 25.09 -9.24 11.42
N ASP A 54 24.47 -8.59 10.44
CA ASP A 54 23.74 -7.32 10.64
C ASP A 54 24.56 -6.18 11.29
N GLY A 55 25.87 -6.19 11.11
CA GLY A 55 26.84 -5.28 11.74
C GLY A 55 27.42 -5.79 13.06
N THR A 56 26.92 -6.89 13.62
CA THR A 56 27.55 -7.57 14.77
C THR A 56 28.80 -8.30 14.29
N VAL A 57 29.97 -7.80 14.69
CA VAL A 57 31.27 -8.35 14.28
C VAL A 57 31.59 -9.63 15.04
N ASN A 58 31.90 -10.69 14.30
CA ASN A 58 32.39 -11.97 14.82
C ASN A 58 33.77 -12.25 14.21
N ILE A 59 34.75 -12.61 15.05
CA ILE A 59 36.05 -13.10 14.55
C ILE A 59 35.94 -14.61 14.42
N VAL A 60 35.91 -15.09 13.17
CA VAL A 60 35.53 -16.46 12.81
C VAL A 60 36.77 -17.22 12.35
N LYS A 61 36.92 -18.46 12.79
CA LYS A 61 38.02 -19.36 12.42
C LYS A 61 37.46 -20.71 11.95
N ARG A 62 38.33 -21.57 11.43
CA ARG A 62 38.05 -23.01 11.19
C ARG A 62 37.11 -23.60 12.25
N PHE A 63 36.13 -24.35 11.77
CA PHE A 63 35.05 -25.04 12.50
C PHE A 63 34.03 -24.17 13.21
N HIS A 64 34.09 -22.83 13.12
CA HIS A 64 33.00 -22.01 13.64
C HIS A 64 31.69 -22.25 12.90
N ILE A 65 30.61 -22.19 13.65
CA ILE A 65 29.24 -22.24 13.15
C ILE A 65 28.61 -20.88 13.36
N LEU A 66 28.00 -20.34 12.32
CA LEU A 66 27.15 -19.16 12.37
C LEU A 66 25.72 -19.54 11.99
N HIS A 67 24.74 -18.85 12.56
CA HIS A 67 23.35 -18.94 12.16
C HIS A 67 22.73 -17.57 11.96
N GLY A 68 21.92 -17.44 10.91
CA GLY A 68 21.24 -16.21 10.56
C GLY A 68 19.83 -16.46 10.03
N GLY A 69 18.93 -15.53 10.32
CA GLY A 69 17.55 -15.53 9.82
C GLY A 69 17.42 -14.99 8.39
N LYS A 70 16.22 -15.13 7.81
CA LYS A 70 15.87 -14.50 6.52
C LYS A 70 16.01 -12.97 6.62
N GLY A 71 16.58 -12.36 5.57
CA GLY A 71 16.77 -10.90 5.49
C GLY A 71 18.03 -10.36 6.19
N LEU A 72 18.72 -11.20 6.99
CA LEU A 72 19.99 -10.84 7.63
C LEU A 72 21.05 -10.47 6.59
N SER A 73 21.79 -9.38 6.83
CA SER A 73 22.98 -9.02 6.05
C SER A 73 24.21 -9.77 6.54
N LEU A 74 24.84 -10.53 5.64
CA LEU A 74 26.11 -11.22 5.86
C LEU A 74 27.23 -10.48 5.11
N ASP A 75 28.23 -10.03 5.87
CA ASP A 75 29.48 -9.49 5.33
C ASP A 75 30.65 -10.37 5.79
N ILE A 76 31.57 -10.73 4.89
CA ILE A 76 32.75 -11.55 5.19
C ILE A 76 33.99 -10.84 4.64
N ALA A 77 34.91 -10.45 5.52
CA ALA A 77 36.22 -9.92 5.17
C ALA A 77 37.30 -10.96 5.48
N ALA A 78 37.81 -11.61 4.43
CA ALA A 78 38.77 -12.72 4.54
C ALA A 78 40.23 -12.22 4.45
N LYS A 79 41.04 -12.53 5.47
CA LYS A 79 42.47 -12.18 5.50
C LYS A 79 43.38 -13.26 4.89
N GLU A 80 42.83 -14.44 4.72
CA GLU A 80 43.46 -15.63 4.15
C GLU A 80 42.40 -16.41 3.35
N ILE A 81 42.73 -17.56 2.78
CA ILE A 81 41.74 -18.42 2.09
C ILE A 81 40.67 -18.86 3.11
N PHE A 82 39.46 -18.36 2.94
CA PHE A 82 38.33 -18.61 3.83
C PHE A 82 37.30 -19.50 3.14
N GLU A 83 37.01 -20.65 3.73
CA GLU A 83 36.18 -21.68 3.11
C GLU A 83 35.08 -22.14 4.07
N TYR A 84 33.86 -22.19 3.55
CA TYR A 84 32.69 -22.55 4.32
C TYR A 84 31.64 -23.28 3.47
N TYR A 85 30.78 -24.00 4.17
CA TYR A 85 29.51 -24.49 3.65
C TYR A 85 28.38 -23.63 4.17
N MET A 86 27.36 -23.38 3.34
CA MET A 86 26.14 -22.66 3.72
C MET A 86 24.93 -23.54 3.41
N ILE A 87 24.15 -23.85 4.43
CA ILE A 87 22.92 -24.65 4.32
C ILE A 87 21.74 -23.71 4.55
N LEU A 88 20.99 -23.45 3.48
CA LEU A 88 19.81 -22.59 3.46
C LEU A 88 18.56 -23.45 3.69
N TYR A 89 17.72 -23.08 4.65
CA TYR A 89 16.54 -23.84 5.03
C TYR A 89 15.35 -22.94 5.39
N LYS A 90 14.14 -23.44 5.14
CA LYS A 90 12.88 -22.80 5.53
C LYS A 90 12.15 -23.67 6.55
N ALA A 91 11.80 -23.07 7.69
CA ALA A 91 10.87 -23.64 8.66
C ALA A 91 9.43 -23.24 8.30
N ILE A 92 8.51 -24.21 8.34
CA ILE A 92 7.09 -24.01 8.02
C ILE A 92 6.26 -24.66 9.14
N LEU A 93 5.46 -23.87 9.84
CA LEU A 93 4.50 -24.40 10.80
C LEU A 93 3.28 -24.98 10.04
N PRO A 94 2.90 -26.25 10.25
CA PRO A 94 1.74 -26.83 9.58
C PRO A 94 0.44 -26.16 10.04
N LEU A 95 -0.51 -26.00 9.11
CA LEU A 95 -1.82 -25.42 9.36
C LEU A 95 -2.95 -26.46 9.23
N PRO A 96 -4.00 -26.42 10.07
CA PRO A 96 -4.21 -25.48 11.17
C PRO A 96 -3.28 -25.75 12.37
N GLY A 97 -2.51 -24.73 12.77
CA GLY A 97 -1.49 -24.84 13.81
C GLY A 97 -2.04 -24.57 15.21
N ARG A 98 -1.44 -25.19 16.24
CA ARG A 98 -1.78 -24.89 17.64
C ARG A 98 -1.52 -23.42 17.95
N GLN A 99 -2.49 -22.74 18.57
CA GLN A 99 -2.42 -21.30 18.83
C GLN A 99 -1.22 -20.90 19.72
N GLU A 100 -0.80 -21.79 20.61
CA GLU A 100 0.43 -21.65 21.42
C GLU A 100 1.69 -21.54 20.55
N LEU A 101 1.86 -22.45 19.58
CA LEU A 101 3.01 -22.46 18.66
C LEU A 101 3.02 -21.22 17.76
N LEU A 102 1.86 -20.73 17.33
CA LEU A 102 1.74 -19.46 16.60
C LEU A 102 2.23 -18.27 17.44
N ARG A 103 1.75 -18.13 18.69
CA ARG A 103 2.21 -17.09 19.62
C ARG A 103 3.70 -17.20 19.93
N LEU A 104 4.23 -18.42 20.03
CA LEU A 104 5.65 -18.65 20.28
C LEU A 104 6.50 -18.27 19.07
N MET A 105 6.05 -18.59 17.86
CA MET A 105 6.70 -18.17 16.61
C MET A 105 6.63 -16.65 16.38
N GLU A 106 5.62 -15.96 16.92
CA GLU A 106 5.53 -14.48 16.91
C GLU A 106 6.38 -13.79 17.98
N SER A 107 6.73 -14.46 19.08
CA SER A 107 7.39 -13.85 20.25
C SER A 107 8.85 -14.23 20.40
N ASP A 108 9.22 -15.46 20.04
CA ASP A 108 10.60 -15.97 20.13
C ASP A 108 10.95 -17.01 19.05
N ASN A 109 10.93 -16.58 17.79
CA ASN A 109 11.29 -17.42 16.65
C ASN A 109 12.78 -17.86 16.67
N PRO A 110 13.10 -19.17 16.85
CA PRO A 110 14.49 -19.64 16.84
C PRO A 110 15.14 -19.60 15.46
N PHE A 111 14.36 -19.72 14.39
CA PHE A 111 14.85 -19.71 13.01
C PHE A 111 15.32 -18.33 12.55
N GLN A 112 15.02 -17.29 13.34
CA GLN A 112 15.44 -15.89 13.10
C GLN A 112 16.53 -15.42 14.07
N ARG A 113 16.90 -16.22 15.09
CA ARG A 113 17.96 -15.85 16.06
C ARG A 113 19.35 -15.86 15.42
N GLN A 114 20.22 -14.97 15.90
CA GLN A 114 21.59 -14.84 15.41
C GLN A 114 22.58 -15.38 16.46
N TYR A 115 23.58 -16.11 16.02
CA TYR A 115 24.67 -16.58 16.87
C TYR A 115 25.88 -17.05 16.06
N GLY A 116 27.05 -17.01 16.69
CA GLY A 116 28.29 -17.57 16.19
C GLY A 116 29.07 -18.23 17.33
N PHE A 117 29.57 -19.45 17.13
CA PHE A 117 30.36 -20.15 18.15
C PHE A 117 31.31 -21.22 17.57
N ALA A 118 32.30 -21.61 18.35
CA ALA A 118 33.11 -22.80 18.10
C ALA A 118 32.44 -24.03 18.77
N PRO A 119 32.10 -25.09 18.03
CA PRO A 119 31.60 -26.33 18.60
C PRO A 119 32.71 -27.09 19.35
N LEU A 120 32.33 -27.80 20.42
CA LEU A 120 33.21 -28.71 21.19
C LEU A 120 33.60 -29.93 20.37
N TYR A 121 32.67 -30.43 19.55
CA TYR A 121 32.85 -31.61 18.69
C TYR A 121 32.67 -31.22 17.22
N PRO A 122 33.66 -30.54 16.60
CA PRO A 122 33.53 -30.01 15.23
C PRO A 122 33.49 -31.13 14.17
N ILE A 123 34.24 -32.21 14.36
CA ILE A 123 34.41 -33.25 13.33
C ILE A 123 33.09 -33.97 13.01
N SER A 124 32.33 -34.34 14.05
CA SER A 124 31.01 -34.96 13.92
C SER A 124 30.00 -34.06 13.18
N LEU A 125 30.11 -32.74 13.32
CA LEU A 125 29.31 -31.78 12.54
C LEU A 125 29.81 -31.64 11.10
N TYR A 126 31.13 -31.61 10.89
CA TYR A 126 31.74 -31.58 9.55
C TYR A 126 31.36 -32.79 8.69
N GLU A 127 31.44 -34.01 9.25
CA GLU A 127 31.05 -35.25 8.55
C GLU A 127 29.59 -35.18 8.04
N LYS A 128 28.68 -34.65 8.86
CA LYS A 128 27.27 -34.45 8.45
C LYS A 128 27.15 -33.40 7.34
N VAL A 129 27.92 -32.32 7.41
CA VAL A 129 27.92 -31.27 6.37
C VAL A 129 28.46 -31.80 5.05
N GLU A 130 29.56 -32.57 5.03
CA GLU A 130 30.07 -33.21 3.81
C GLU A 130 29.04 -34.18 3.20
N LEU A 131 28.40 -35.02 4.03
CA LEU A 131 27.34 -35.90 3.55
C LEU A 131 26.14 -35.12 3.00
N ILE A 132 25.71 -34.03 3.66
CA ILE A 132 24.65 -33.15 3.15
C ILE A 132 25.01 -32.60 1.76
N VAL A 133 26.25 -32.13 1.56
CA VAL A 133 26.72 -31.60 0.26
C VAL A 133 26.75 -32.70 -0.80
N LYS A 134 27.31 -33.87 -0.48
CA LYS A 134 27.42 -35.02 -1.39
C LYS A 134 26.06 -35.54 -1.85
N GLU A 135 25.09 -35.64 -0.95
CA GLU A 135 23.73 -36.11 -1.25
C GLU A 135 22.92 -35.03 -1.98
N TRP A 136 23.12 -33.74 -1.65
CA TRP A 136 22.49 -32.63 -2.38
C TRP A 136 22.91 -32.58 -3.86
N GLN A 137 24.18 -32.83 -4.15
CA GLN A 137 24.71 -32.85 -5.53
C GLN A 137 24.10 -33.98 -6.39
N GLN A 138 23.75 -35.13 -5.79
CA GLN A 138 23.16 -36.26 -6.51
C GLN A 138 21.72 -35.99 -7.00
N SER A 139 21.03 -35.02 -6.37
CA SER A 139 19.74 -34.46 -6.81
C SER A 139 18.54 -35.45 -6.92
N ASP A 140 18.67 -36.68 -6.44
CA ASP A 140 17.63 -37.70 -6.51
C ASP A 140 16.64 -37.64 -5.32
N THR A 141 15.49 -38.30 -5.45
CA THR A 141 14.43 -38.27 -4.44
C THR A 141 14.84 -38.93 -3.11
N LEU A 142 15.69 -39.96 -3.14
CA LEU A 142 16.17 -40.63 -1.93
C LEU A 142 17.26 -39.79 -1.25
N GLY A 143 18.20 -39.24 -2.03
CA GLY A 143 19.18 -38.26 -1.56
C GLY A 143 18.53 -37.03 -0.88
N GLN A 144 17.44 -36.49 -1.43
CA GLN A 144 16.69 -35.39 -0.79
C GLN A 144 16.11 -35.77 0.58
N LEU A 145 15.62 -37.00 0.75
CA LEU A 145 15.16 -37.52 2.05
C LEU A 145 16.33 -37.72 3.03
N HIS A 146 17.49 -38.17 2.51
CA HIS A 146 18.69 -38.36 3.31
C HIS A 146 19.28 -37.02 3.78
N VAL A 147 19.40 -36.01 2.89
CA VAL A 147 19.76 -34.62 3.23
C VAL A 147 18.88 -34.08 4.35
N LYS A 148 17.56 -34.28 4.26
CA LYS A 148 16.63 -33.86 5.31
C LYS A 148 16.94 -34.54 6.65
N THR A 149 17.25 -35.83 6.64
CA THR A 149 17.58 -36.60 7.85
C THR A 149 18.91 -36.15 8.47
N LEU A 150 19.95 -35.98 7.66
CA LEU A 150 21.25 -35.46 8.08
C LEU A 150 21.13 -34.03 8.63
N PHE A 151 20.29 -33.19 8.03
CA PHE A 151 20.05 -31.83 8.53
C PHE A 151 19.45 -31.82 9.95
N TYR A 152 18.49 -32.69 10.25
CA TYR A 152 17.96 -32.81 11.61
C TYR A 152 19.02 -33.30 12.61
N GLN A 153 19.89 -34.24 12.21
CA GLN A 153 21.01 -34.69 13.06
C GLN A 153 22.02 -33.56 13.33
N PHE A 154 22.37 -32.79 12.29
CA PHE A 154 23.22 -31.61 12.39
C PHE A 154 22.62 -30.56 13.34
N VAL A 155 21.34 -30.19 13.15
CA VAL A 155 20.67 -29.22 14.02
C VAL A 155 20.58 -29.70 15.47
N TYR A 156 20.25 -30.97 15.71
CA TYR A 156 20.21 -31.55 17.05
C TYR A 156 21.55 -31.38 17.78
N GLU A 157 22.65 -31.68 17.10
CA GLU A 157 24.00 -31.57 17.65
C GLU A 157 24.43 -30.11 17.84
N VAL A 158 24.13 -29.21 16.89
CA VAL A 158 24.37 -27.77 17.02
C VAL A 158 23.64 -27.21 18.25
N LEU A 159 22.34 -27.50 18.40
CA LEU A 159 21.55 -27.02 19.53
C LEU A 159 22.03 -27.61 20.86
N GLY A 160 22.42 -28.89 20.88
CA GLY A 160 23.01 -29.54 22.05
C GLY A 160 24.31 -28.87 22.50
N GLN A 161 25.24 -28.63 21.57
CA GLN A 161 26.52 -27.98 21.89
C GLN A 161 26.38 -26.49 22.23
N LEU A 162 25.44 -25.78 21.59
CA LEU A 162 25.09 -24.39 21.90
C LEU A 162 24.55 -24.28 23.33
N HIS A 163 23.68 -25.20 23.73
CA HIS A 163 23.20 -25.28 25.11
C HIS A 163 24.30 -25.64 26.11
N GLN A 164 25.09 -26.68 25.83
CA GLN A 164 26.16 -27.16 26.71
C GLN A 164 27.21 -26.07 27.01
N GLN A 165 27.53 -25.24 26.02
CA GLN A 165 28.47 -24.13 26.15
C GLN A 165 27.84 -22.82 26.68
N GLY A 166 26.53 -22.78 26.92
CA GLY A 166 25.83 -21.59 27.41
C GLY A 166 25.86 -20.41 26.44
N ILE A 167 25.98 -20.66 25.13
CA ILE A 167 26.11 -19.61 24.11
C ILE A 167 24.84 -18.75 24.08
N SER A 168 25.01 -17.45 24.27
CA SER A 168 23.92 -16.48 24.12
C SER A 168 23.55 -16.32 22.64
N THR A 169 22.26 -16.19 22.36
CA THR A 169 21.74 -15.97 21.01
C THR A 169 20.97 -14.64 20.98
N SER A 170 21.27 -13.78 20.01
CA SER A 170 20.62 -12.48 19.86
C SER A 170 19.37 -12.56 18.98
N LYS A 171 18.45 -11.61 19.19
CA LYS A 171 17.32 -11.38 18.27
C LYS A 171 17.78 -10.40 17.17
N PRO A 172 17.25 -10.52 15.94
CA PRO A 172 17.59 -9.60 14.87
C PRO A 172 17.07 -8.19 15.20
N ASP A 173 17.90 -7.17 14.97
CA ASP A 173 17.45 -5.78 15.02
C ASP A 173 16.74 -5.42 13.71
N LEU A 174 15.44 -5.71 13.68
CA LEU A 174 14.55 -5.44 12.55
C LEU A 174 14.52 -3.95 12.17
N VAL A 175 14.78 -3.03 13.12
CA VAL A 175 14.80 -1.59 12.85
C VAL A 175 16.12 -1.19 12.20
N ALA A 176 17.25 -1.72 12.67
CA ALA A 176 18.54 -1.52 12.01
C ALA A 176 18.58 -2.13 10.60
N GLN A 177 18.03 -3.35 10.41
CA GLN A 177 17.86 -3.98 9.10
C GLN A 177 17.01 -3.10 8.16
N ALA A 178 15.84 -2.64 8.63
CA ALA A 178 14.98 -1.75 7.84
C ALA A 178 15.67 -0.43 7.46
N ILE A 179 16.46 0.15 8.38
CA ILE A 179 17.20 1.38 8.12
C ILE A 179 18.29 1.16 7.08
N ARG A 180 19.09 0.09 7.18
CA ARG A 180 20.09 -0.26 6.14
C ARG A 180 19.43 -0.42 4.78
N TYR A 181 18.36 -1.22 4.71
CA TYR A 181 17.59 -1.39 3.48
C TYR A 181 17.09 -0.05 2.91
N ILE A 182 16.55 0.84 3.75
CA ILE A 182 16.10 2.17 3.32
C ILE A 182 17.27 3.00 2.78
N HIS A 183 18.45 3.00 3.42
CA HIS A 183 19.62 3.76 2.92
C HIS A 183 20.23 3.18 1.64
N GLU A 184 20.13 1.86 1.43
CA GLU A 184 20.61 1.19 0.22
C GLU A 184 19.63 1.38 -0.95
N HIS A 185 18.33 1.26 -0.70
CA HIS A 185 17.27 1.27 -1.72
C HIS A 185 16.41 2.55 -1.73
N TYR A 186 16.86 3.67 -1.15
CA TYR A 186 16.01 4.88 -1.03
C TYR A 186 15.49 5.40 -2.37
N ARG A 187 16.18 5.12 -3.48
CA ARG A 187 15.80 5.50 -4.85
C ARG A 187 14.68 4.64 -5.45
N GLU A 188 14.43 3.46 -4.89
CA GLU A 188 13.48 2.47 -5.40
C GLU A 188 12.08 2.65 -4.79
N HIS A 189 11.10 1.93 -5.32
CA HIS A 189 9.73 1.94 -4.80
C HIS A 189 9.60 1.04 -3.55
N VAL A 190 10.12 1.52 -2.42
CA VAL A 190 10.06 0.84 -1.13
C VAL A 190 8.70 1.06 -0.46
N THR A 191 7.99 -0.02 -0.12
CA THR A 191 6.71 0.04 0.63
C THR A 191 6.85 -0.55 2.03
N LEU A 192 5.81 -0.40 2.86
CA LEU A 192 5.78 -1.08 4.16
C LEU A 192 5.73 -2.60 3.98
N GLU A 193 4.98 -3.05 2.99
CA GLU A 193 4.79 -4.45 2.65
C GLU A 193 6.11 -5.08 2.21
N SER A 194 6.89 -4.41 1.34
CA SER A 194 8.21 -4.91 0.91
C SER A 194 9.22 -4.95 2.06
N LEU A 195 9.18 -3.96 2.98
CA LEU A 195 10.00 -4.00 4.20
C LEU A 195 9.62 -5.17 5.10
N VAL A 196 8.33 -5.37 5.38
CA VAL A 196 7.84 -6.43 6.27
C VAL A 196 8.11 -7.83 5.71
N GLU A 197 7.93 -8.02 4.40
CA GLU A 197 8.23 -9.27 3.71
C GLU A 197 9.74 -9.58 3.73
N MET A 198 10.60 -8.57 3.50
CA MET A 198 12.05 -8.72 3.58
C MET A 198 12.51 -9.12 5.00
N LEU A 199 11.96 -8.46 6.03
CA LEU A 199 12.26 -8.68 7.45
C LEU A 199 11.60 -9.94 8.06
N ASP A 200 10.76 -10.65 7.29
CA ASP A 200 10.02 -11.86 7.72
C ASP A 200 9.24 -11.68 9.05
N CYS A 201 8.63 -10.49 9.23
CA CYS A 201 8.05 -10.07 10.51
C CYS A 201 6.56 -9.70 10.42
N ASN A 202 5.93 -9.35 11.56
CA ASN A 202 4.54 -8.89 11.60
C ASN A 202 4.48 -7.35 11.47
N SER A 203 3.73 -6.83 10.50
CA SER A 203 3.64 -5.38 10.21
C SER A 203 3.25 -4.53 11.43
N ARG A 204 2.35 -5.02 12.28
CA ARG A 204 1.89 -4.29 13.49
C ARG A 204 3.00 -4.20 14.54
N GLN A 205 3.73 -5.30 14.75
CA GLN A 205 4.87 -5.31 15.68
C GLN A 205 6.01 -4.43 15.15
N PHE A 206 6.36 -4.56 13.86
CA PHE A 206 7.41 -3.78 13.22
C PHE A 206 7.14 -2.27 13.25
N LEU A 207 5.93 -1.83 12.87
CA LEU A 207 5.54 -0.41 12.96
C LEU A 207 5.66 0.13 14.39
N ARG A 208 5.27 -0.66 15.40
CA ARG A 208 5.39 -0.27 16.82
C ARG A 208 6.85 -0.14 17.24
N LEU A 209 7.70 -1.13 16.90
CA LEU A 209 9.14 -1.14 17.20
C LEU A 209 9.87 0.02 16.52
N PHE A 210 9.62 0.23 15.23
CA PHE A 210 10.24 1.32 14.46
C PHE A 210 9.82 2.68 15.02
N LYS A 211 8.52 2.89 15.32
CA LYS A 211 8.04 4.12 15.93
C LYS A 211 8.63 4.35 17.33
N SER A 212 8.77 3.32 18.17
CA SER A 212 9.38 3.49 19.50
C SER A 212 10.89 3.78 19.46
N GLN A 213 11.61 3.30 18.43
CA GLN A 213 13.06 3.53 18.32
C GLN A 213 13.44 4.79 17.51
N LYS A 214 12.58 5.25 16.59
CA LYS A 214 12.89 6.34 15.65
C LYS A 214 11.89 7.49 15.69
N ASN A 215 10.86 7.42 16.53
CA ASN A 215 9.80 8.42 16.69
C ASN A 215 9.04 8.80 15.39
N THR A 216 9.15 7.97 14.34
CA THR A 216 8.57 8.20 13.02
C THR A 216 8.15 6.86 12.37
N SER A 217 7.45 6.90 11.23
CA SER A 217 7.14 5.68 10.48
C SER A 217 8.30 5.28 9.55
N PRO A 218 8.40 4.02 9.10
CA PRO A 218 9.43 3.61 8.14
C PRO A 218 9.37 4.40 6.81
N ILE A 219 8.17 4.78 6.36
CA ILE A 219 7.97 5.53 5.12
C ILE A 219 8.31 7.01 5.31
N ASP A 220 7.95 7.62 6.44
CA ASP A 220 8.37 8.99 6.76
C ASP A 220 9.90 9.08 6.96
N TYR A 221 10.52 8.05 7.54
CA TYR A 221 11.97 7.93 7.62
C TYR A 221 12.62 7.86 6.23
N LEU A 222 12.08 7.04 5.32
CA LEU A 222 12.50 7.02 3.91
C LEU A 222 12.36 8.39 3.25
N ILE A 223 11.25 9.11 3.47
CA ILE A 223 11.08 10.47 2.93
C ILE A 223 12.17 11.40 3.49
N HIS A 224 12.46 11.38 4.79
CA HIS A 224 13.56 12.16 5.36
C HIS A 224 14.93 11.83 4.74
N VAL A 225 15.23 10.55 4.48
CA VAL A 225 16.46 10.12 3.79
C VAL A 225 16.52 10.71 2.38
N ARG A 226 15.42 10.63 1.62
CA ARG A 226 15.29 11.23 0.29
C ARG A 226 15.46 12.75 0.30
N MET A 227 14.85 13.46 1.26
CA MET A 227 14.97 14.91 1.38
C MET A 227 16.39 15.35 1.74
N ASN A 228 17.08 14.62 2.62
CA ASN A 228 18.48 14.88 2.92
C ASN A 228 19.39 14.69 1.69
N LYS A 229 19.19 13.61 0.92
CA LYS A 229 19.91 13.39 -0.34
C LYS A 229 19.56 14.44 -1.40
N ALA A 230 18.32 14.90 -1.46
CA ALA A 230 17.92 15.99 -2.35
C ALA A 230 18.59 17.32 -1.98
N LYS A 231 18.74 17.64 -0.68
CA LYS A 231 19.49 18.83 -0.22
C LYS A 231 20.96 18.75 -0.62
N GLU A 232 21.62 17.61 -0.44
CA GLU A 232 23.00 17.40 -0.88
C GLU A 232 23.16 17.68 -2.39
N LEU A 233 22.23 17.19 -3.22
CA LEU A 233 22.26 17.41 -4.67
C LEU A 233 21.94 18.85 -5.07
N LEU A 234 20.97 19.50 -4.42
CA LEU A 234 20.61 20.90 -4.68
C LEU A 234 21.76 21.88 -4.42
N LEU A 235 22.60 21.58 -3.41
CA LEU A 235 23.74 22.41 -3.00
C LEU A 235 25.00 22.12 -3.82
N ASN A 236 25.29 20.85 -4.10
CA ASN A 236 26.57 20.43 -4.68
C ASN A 236 26.55 20.25 -6.19
N THR A 237 25.41 20.43 -6.87
CA THR A 237 25.28 20.16 -8.32
C THR A 237 24.49 21.22 -9.08
N SER A 238 24.69 21.27 -10.39
CA SER A 238 23.90 22.06 -11.35
C SER A 238 22.65 21.33 -11.88
N LEU A 239 22.30 20.15 -11.31
CA LEU A 239 21.17 19.34 -11.76
C LEU A 239 19.83 20.09 -11.71
N THR A 240 18.95 19.76 -12.64
CA THR A 240 17.56 20.23 -12.68
C THR A 240 16.72 19.56 -11.60
N LEU A 241 15.59 20.18 -11.24
CA LEU A 241 14.66 19.60 -10.25
C LEU A 241 14.08 18.25 -10.68
N LYS A 242 14.03 17.96 -11.99
CA LYS A 242 13.58 16.68 -12.52
C LYS A 242 14.62 15.59 -12.27
N GLU A 243 15.88 15.83 -12.63
CA GLU A 243 16.98 14.88 -12.39
C GLU A 243 17.17 14.63 -10.89
N ILE A 244 17.05 15.67 -10.05
CA ILE A 244 17.11 15.53 -8.59
C ILE A 244 15.96 14.66 -8.09
N ALA A 245 14.72 14.91 -8.51
CA ALA A 245 13.56 14.09 -8.13
C ALA A 245 13.76 12.61 -8.51
N GLU A 246 14.14 12.34 -9.75
CA GLU A 246 14.39 10.98 -10.26
C GLU A 246 15.53 10.30 -9.48
N SER A 247 16.64 11.00 -9.22
CA SER A 247 17.81 10.47 -8.50
C SER A 247 17.57 10.16 -7.01
N VAL A 248 16.49 10.69 -6.41
CA VAL A 248 16.06 10.38 -5.03
C VAL A 248 14.76 9.56 -4.98
N GLY A 249 14.30 9.01 -6.10
CA GLY A 249 13.20 8.03 -6.16
C GLY A 249 11.79 8.62 -6.30
N TYR A 250 11.64 9.80 -6.91
CA TYR A 250 10.35 10.35 -7.33
C TYR A 250 10.30 10.50 -8.85
N SER A 251 9.26 9.96 -9.47
CA SER A 251 9.01 10.08 -10.92
C SER A 251 8.45 11.44 -11.34
N ASP A 252 7.83 12.19 -10.41
CA ASP A 252 7.28 13.53 -10.65
C ASP A 252 8.03 14.59 -9.83
N SER A 253 8.59 15.57 -10.55
CA SER A 253 9.29 16.72 -9.99
C SER A 253 8.37 17.71 -9.26
N TYR A 254 7.09 17.79 -9.62
CA TYR A 254 6.10 18.62 -8.93
C TYR A 254 5.68 17.99 -7.60
N TYR A 255 5.41 16.68 -7.57
CA TYR A 255 5.18 15.94 -6.33
C TYR A 255 6.41 16.02 -5.41
N PHE A 256 7.62 15.75 -5.91
CA PHE A 256 8.86 15.94 -5.16
C PHE A 256 8.96 17.35 -4.57
N SER A 257 8.70 18.40 -5.36
CA SER A 257 8.79 19.79 -4.90
C SER A 257 7.77 20.12 -3.79
N ARG A 258 6.57 19.53 -3.82
CA ARG A 258 5.58 19.65 -2.74
C ARG A 258 6.03 18.93 -1.47
N ILE A 259 6.54 17.70 -1.57
CA ILE A 259 7.05 16.94 -0.43
C ILE A 259 8.27 17.64 0.19
N PHE A 260 9.21 18.13 -0.62
CA PHE A 260 10.35 18.89 -0.15
C PHE A 260 9.92 20.16 0.60
N LYS A 261 8.96 20.93 0.06
CA LYS A 261 8.41 22.10 0.76
C LYS A 261 7.70 21.74 2.06
N LYS A 262 7.02 20.59 2.12
CA LYS A 262 6.36 20.09 3.36
C LYS A 262 7.37 19.75 4.46
N TYR A 263 8.51 19.15 4.09
CA TYR A 263 9.51 18.66 5.04
C TYR A 263 10.60 19.69 5.42
N GLU A 264 11.00 20.56 4.48
CA GLU A 264 12.05 21.58 4.68
C GLU A 264 11.48 23.00 4.85
N GLY A 265 10.16 23.18 4.75
CA GLY A 265 9.45 24.47 4.87
C GLY A 265 9.57 25.40 3.65
N VAL A 266 10.53 25.18 2.76
CA VAL A 266 10.81 25.99 1.57
C VAL A 266 10.85 25.16 0.29
N ALA A 267 10.52 25.75 -0.86
CA ALA A 267 10.59 25.04 -2.15
C ALA A 267 12.06 24.73 -2.54
N PRO A 268 12.34 23.64 -3.29
CA PRO A 268 13.69 23.28 -3.73
C PRO A 268 14.48 24.43 -4.40
N THR A 269 13.84 25.19 -5.27
CA THR A 269 14.44 26.34 -5.96
C THR A 269 14.84 27.44 -4.97
N SER A 270 13.93 27.78 -4.05
CA SER A 270 14.20 28.78 -3.00
C SER A 270 15.26 28.29 -2.00
N PHE A 271 15.34 26.99 -1.73
CA PHE A 271 16.39 26.39 -0.90
C PHE A 271 17.76 26.63 -1.54
N LYS A 272 17.90 26.32 -2.85
CA LYS A 272 19.12 26.56 -3.63
C LYS A 272 19.50 28.04 -3.70
N GLU A 273 18.53 28.92 -3.96
CA GLU A 273 18.77 30.37 -4.01
C GLU A 273 19.19 30.96 -2.66
N ASN A 274 18.54 30.57 -1.56
CA ASN A 274 18.80 31.14 -0.24
C ASN A 274 20.20 30.75 0.27
N THR A 275 20.70 29.57 -0.06
CA THR A 275 22.06 29.16 0.29
C THR A 275 23.11 29.86 -0.58
N HIS A 276 22.88 30.02 -1.89
CA HIS A 276 23.77 30.84 -2.73
C HIS A 276 23.79 32.32 -2.30
N LYS A 277 22.66 32.88 -1.84
CA LYS A 277 22.58 34.23 -1.26
C LYS A 277 23.37 34.37 0.04
N MET A 278 23.41 33.33 0.89
CA MET A 278 24.24 33.33 2.10
C MET A 278 25.75 33.30 1.80
N ASP A 279 26.17 32.63 0.73
CA ASP A 279 27.59 32.55 0.37
C ASP A 279 28.08 33.80 -0.38
N GLY A 280 27.27 34.34 -1.30
CA GLY A 280 27.53 35.61 -1.97
C GLY A 280 27.52 36.84 -1.03
N SER A 281 26.89 36.74 0.14
CA SER A 281 26.84 37.81 1.15
C SER A 281 28.20 38.17 1.76
N ARG A 282 29.24 37.33 1.60
CA ARG A 282 30.58 37.63 2.14
C ARG A 282 31.38 38.66 1.33
N TYR A 283 30.94 39.01 0.12
CA TYR A 283 31.69 39.86 -0.81
C TYR A 283 30.84 40.96 -1.48
N SER A 284 29.90 41.57 -0.75
CA SER A 284 29.14 42.74 -1.23
C SER A 284 29.37 43.98 -0.34
N PRO A 285 30.11 45.01 -0.80
CA PRO A 285 30.43 46.19 0.02
C PRO A 285 29.23 46.98 0.55
N SER A 286 28.05 46.85 -0.07
CA SER A 286 26.83 47.57 0.32
C SER A 286 26.23 47.12 1.66
N TYR A 287 26.54 45.90 2.13
CA TYR A 287 26.02 45.38 3.40
C TYR A 287 26.77 45.87 4.64
N LEU A 288 27.94 46.51 4.48
CA LEU A 288 28.76 46.99 5.60
C LEU A 288 28.25 48.30 6.23
N SER A 289 27.28 48.99 5.64
CA SER A 289 26.78 50.28 6.14
C SER A 289 25.71 50.19 7.24
N ASN A 290 25.11 49.02 7.46
CA ASN A 290 23.91 48.85 8.31
C ASN A 290 24.11 47.94 9.53
N TYR A 291 25.29 48.02 10.18
CA TYR A 291 25.50 47.45 11.51
C TYR A 291 25.43 48.55 12.60
N PRO A 292 24.39 48.59 13.44
CA PRO A 292 24.36 49.51 14.58
C PRO A 292 25.46 49.16 15.60
N ILE A 293 26.03 50.20 16.22
CA ILE A 293 27.25 50.18 17.07
C ILE A 293 26.95 49.60 18.47
N VAL A 294 26.25 48.47 18.57
CA VAL A 294 25.90 47.82 19.85
C VAL A 294 26.21 46.34 19.81
N ALA A 295 27.16 45.92 20.64
CA ALA A 295 27.59 44.53 20.75
C ALA A 295 26.45 43.61 21.24
N ARG A 296 26.11 42.58 20.46
CA ARG A 296 25.20 41.51 20.92
C ARG A 296 25.93 40.62 21.93
N LYS A 297 25.44 40.56 23.17
CA LYS A 297 25.89 39.58 24.17
C LYS A 297 25.63 38.14 23.65
N PRO A 298 26.59 37.22 23.79
CA PRO A 298 26.36 35.82 23.44
C PRO A 298 25.42 35.17 24.47
N ARG A 299 24.33 34.57 24.00
CA ARG A 299 23.56 33.62 24.83
C ARG A 299 24.29 32.27 24.80
N ARG A 300 24.75 31.84 25.97
CA ARG A 300 25.39 30.53 26.17
C ARG A 300 24.35 29.42 25.98
N TYR A 301 24.79 28.29 25.43
CA TYR A 301 24.04 27.03 25.51
C TYR A 301 23.95 26.57 26.97
N ILE A 302 22.84 25.92 27.32
CA ILE A 302 22.71 25.03 28.47
C ILE A 302 22.19 23.69 27.94
N VAL A 303 22.67 22.61 28.55
CA VAL A 303 22.50 21.20 28.13
C VAL A 303 21.55 20.50 29.09
N ASN A 304 20.78 19.52 28.59
CA ASN A 304 19.92 18.58 29.34
C ASN A 304 18.71 19.23 30.08
N GLU A 305 17.60 18.54 30.34
CA GLU A 305 17.16 17.18 29.99
C GLU A 305 15.61 17.11 30.04
N TYR A 306 15.03 16.13 29.33
CA TYR A 306 13.62 15.72 29.37
C TYR A 306 12.48 16.72 29.03
N ASP A 307 11.61 16.16 28.17
CA ASP A 307 10.15 16.28 28.13
C ASP A 307 9.47 17.17 27.07
N ASN A 308 8.29 16.69 26.69
CA ASN A 308 7.45 17.11 25.59
C ASN A 308 6.77 18.44 25.87
N HIS A 309 6.68 19.33 24.88
CA HIS A 309 5.60 20.32 24.80
C HIS A 309 5.26 20.67 23.34
N PHE A 310 4.21 20.03 22.81
CA PHE A 310 3.38 20.67 21.80
C PHE A 310 2.35 21.55 22.52
N GLN A 311 2.02 22.69 21.89
CA GLN A 311 1.12 23.74 22.38
C GLN A 311 1.67 24.61 23.52
N TYR A 312 1.82 25.91 23.23
CA TYR A 312 0.97 26.92 23.86
C TYR A 312 0.86 28.16 22.96
N ARG A 313 -0.36 28.68 22.82
CA ARG A 313 -0.59 30.05 22.32
C ARG A 313 -0.04 31.05 23.36
N ARG A 314 0.37 32.24 22.94
CA ARG A 314 0.46 33.40 23.83
C ARG A 314 -0.44 34.53 23.32
N GLU A 315 -1.46 34.82 24.10
CA GLU A 315 -1.95 36.19 24.32
C GLU A 315 -1.39 36.69 25.66
N GLY A 316 -1.21 38.01 25.79
CA GLY A 316 -0.80 38.71 27.02
C GLY A 316 0.69 38.57 27.42
N ASP A 317 1.41 39.62 27.80
CA ASP A 317 1.17 41.07 27.69
C ASP A 317 2.51 41.76 27.44
N LEU A 318 2.50 42.91 26.73
CA LEU A 318 3.68 43.79 26.62
C LEU A 318 3.30 45.21 27.06
N PRO A 319 4.06 45.84 27.97
CA PRO A 319 3.78 47.21 28.40
C PRO A 319 4.10 48.22 27.28
N MET A 320 3.28 49.27 27.25
CA MET A 320 3.23 50.31 26.24
C MET A 320 4.34 51.35 26.40
N TYR A 321 5.00 51.78 25.29
CA TYR A 321 5.05 53.22 24.99
C TYR A 321 5.19 53.55 23.49
N ARG A 322 4.68 54.73 23.15
CA ARG A 322 4.29 55.23 21.83
C ARG A 322 5.45 55.63 20.91
N SER A 323 5.22 55.54 19.61
CA SER A 323 5.29 56.73 18.74
C SER A 323 4.05 56.81 17.84
N SER A 324 3.58 58.01 17.54
CA SER A 324 2.23 58.27 17.01
C SER A 324 2.23 58.68 15.54
N LYS A 325 1.35 58.09 14.72
CA LYS A 325 0.64 58.80 13.63
C LYS A 325 -0.83 58.37 13.55
N THR A 326 -1.66 59.30 13.13
CA THR A 326 -3.13 59.33 13.29
C THR A 326 -3.89 58.76 12.09
N SER A 327 -4.84 57.86 12.30
CA SER A 327 -5.87 57.54 11.28
C SER A 327 -7.19 56.93 11.80
N MET A 328 -7.44 56.89 13.12
CA MET A 328 -8.59 56.15 13.69
C MET A 328 -9.65 57.01 14.41
N ALA A 329 -9.42 58.31 14.56
CA ALA A 329 -10.39 59.24 15.17
C ALA A 329 -11.54 59.63 14.21
N VAL A 330 -11.33 59.50 12.90
CA VAL A 330 -12.33 59.87 11.88
C VAL A 330 -13.42 58.81 11.73
N THR A 331 -13.06 57.52 11.86
CA THR A 331 -13.99 56.40 11.67
C THR A 331 -14.99 56.27 12.81
N LEU A 332 -14.59 56.54 14.06
CA LEU A 332 -15.50 56.47 15.21
C LEU A 332 -16.58 57.56 15.19
N LEU A 333 -16.30 58.72 14.58
CA LEU A 333 -17.30 59.80 14.44
C LEU A 333 -18.44 59.42 13.49
N PHE A 334 -18.19 58.52 12.53
CA PHE A 334 -19.19 58.08 11.54
C PHE A 334 -20.15 56.99 12.06
N CYS A 335 -19.76 56.25 13.09
CA CYS A 335 -20.64 55.21 13.66
C CYS A 335 -21.64 55.77 14.69
N PHE A 336 -21.32 56.89 15.35
CA PHE A 336 -22.17 57.48 16.39
C PHE A 336 -23.39 58.23 15.85
N THR A 337 -23.40 58.64 14.57
CA THR A 337 -24.54 59.31 13.93
C THR A 337 -25.64 58.36 13.45
N LEU A 338 -25.37 57.05 13.39
CA LEU A 338 -26.31 56.01 12.92
C LEU A 338 -27.17 55.39 14.03
N LEU A 339 -26.94 55.71 15.30
CA LEU A 339 -27.60 55.09 16.47
C LEU A 339 -28.65 55.98 17.16
N LEU A 340 -29.04 57.11 16.55
CA LEU A 340 -29.93 58.12 17.17
C LEU A 340 -31.28 58.32 16.44
N SER A 341 -31.70 57.41 15.57
CA SER A 341 -32.99 57.50 14.84
C SER A 341 -33.88 56.25 15.00
N ALA A 342 -34.15 55.84 16.24
CA ALA A 342 -35.19 54.85 16.55
C ALA A 342 -35.67 54.92 18.03
N CYS A 343 -36.62 55.82 18.31
CA CYS A 343 -37.39 55.83 19.57
C CYS A 343 -38.90 55.71 19.29
N THR A 344 -39.62 55.15 20.29
CA THR A 344 -41.10 55.02 20.45
C THR A 344 -41.77 53.98 19.52
N THR A 345 -42.78 53.18 19.91
CA THR A 345 -43.47 52.84 21.18
C THR A 345 -43.39 51.31 21.43
N GLY A 346 -43.90 50.65 22.48
CA GLY A 346 -44.63 50.99 23.72
C GLY A 346 -45.17 49.70 24.41
N THR A 347 -45.04 49.66 25.73
CA THR A 347 -45.81 49.01 26.84
C THR A 347 -47.22 48.46 26.49
N THR A 348 -47.83 47.42 27.11
CA THR A 348 -47.86 46.92 28.53
C THR A 348 -48.26 45.43 28.72
N ASN A 349 -47.69 44.79 29.76
CA ASN A 349 -48.21 43.81 30.76
C ASN A 349 -49.41 42.82 30.55
N SER A 350 -49.28 41.70 31.30
CA SER A 350 -50.31 40.80 31.89
C SER A 350 -51.12 39.88 30.95
N SER A 351 -51.66 38.71 31.32
CA SER A 351 -51.40 37.68 32.36
C SER A 351 -52.62 36.71 32.38
N VAL A 352 -52.39 35.39 32.47
CA VAL A 352 -53.25 34.39 33.16
C VAL A 352 -54.63 33.97 32.56
N LEU A 353 -54.69 32.68 32.19
CA LEU A 353 -55.76 31.64 32.31
C LEU A 353 -57.21 31.79 31.79
N ASN A 354 -57.68 30.63 31.28
CA ASN A 354 -59.04 30.05 31.27
C ASN A 354 -60.15 30.65 30.37
N GLY A 355 -60.95 29.74 29.79
CA GLY A 355 -62.25 30.05 29.19
C GLY A 355 -62.66 29.08 28.05
N SER A 356 -63.38 28.01 28.39
CA SER A 356 -63.84 27.00 27.42
C SER A 356 -65.04 27.44 26.57
N SER A 357 -65.20 26.76 25.42
CA SER A 357 -66.50 26.44 24.76
C SER A 357 -67.31 27.57 24.09
N ALA A 358 -67.32 27.57 22.74
CA ALA A 358 -68.56 27.59 21.94
C ALA A 358 -68.31 27.27 20.45
N VAL A 359 -69.25 26.52 19.85
CA VAL A 359 -69.43 26.15 18.44
C VAL A 359 -70.96 26.24 18.20
N PRO A 360 -71.53 26.47 16.98
CA PRO A 360 -70.94 26.67 15.65
C PRO A 360 -71.35 28.01 14.98
N SER A 361 -70.85 28.28 13.76
CA SER A 361 -71.72 28.45 12.57
C SER A 361 -70.93 28.66 11.27
N SER A 362 -71.47 28.06 10.22
CA SER A 362 -71.12 28.14 8.80
C SER A 362 -70.65 29.49 8.26
N ASN A 363 -69.59 29.48 7.43
CA ASN A 363 -69.77 29.87 6.03
C ASN A 363 -68.68 29.34 5.09
N VAL A 364 -69.07 29.09 3.84
CA VAL A 364 -68.22 28.64 2.73
C VAL A 364 -67.76 29.86 1.92
N ALA A 365 -66.45 30.05 1.75
CA ALA A 365 -65.87 30.70 0.57
C ALA A 365 -64.32 30.63 0.55
N THR A 366 -63.80 29.85 -0.40
CA THR A 366 -62.69 30.23 -1.29
C THR A 366 -61.51 31.04 -0.73
N SER A 367 -60.43 30.34 -0.37
CA SER A 367 -59.07 30.87 -0.49
C SER A 367 -58.15 29.80 -1.08
N ALA A 368 -57.27 30.22 -2.00
CA ALA A 368 -56.39 29.30 -2.70
C ALA A 368 -55.39 28.64 -1.73
N PRO A 369 -55.03 27.36 -1.91
CA PRO A 369 -53.89 26.80 -1.20
C PRO A 369 -52.63 27.49 -1.73
N THR A 370 -52.10 28.43 -0.94
CA THR A 370 -50.67 28.72 -0.98
C THR A 370 -49.95 27.38 -0.87
N ALA A 371 -49.26 26.99 -1.93
CA ALA A 371 -48.44 25.79 -1.94
C ALA A 371 -47.20 26.04 -1.07
N THR A 372 -47.40 26.02 0.25
CA THR A 372 -46.34 25.80 1.22
C THR A 372 -45.75 24.45 0.86
N GLN A 373 -44.61 24.46 0.16
CA GLN A 373 -43.79 23.27 -0.01
C GLN A 373 -43.33 22.83 1.38
N SER A 374 -44.13 21.97 2.00
CA SER A 374 -43.66 21.12 3.08
C SER A 374 -42.49 20.33 2.52
N LEU A 375 -41.28 20.69 2.95
CA LEU A 375 -40.10 19.87 2.73
C LEU A 375 -40.39 18.51 3.34
N GLU A 376 -40.68 17.52 2.50
CA GLU A 376 -40.73 16.13 2.93
C GLU A 376 -39.33 15.78 3.44
N VAL A 377 -39.20 15.72 4.76
CA VAL A 377 -37.98 15.27 5.42
C VAL A 377 -37.91 13.76 5.18
N GLU A 378 -37.26 13.36 4.08
CA GLU A 378 -36.99 11.96 3.75
C GLU A 378 -36.45 11.25 4.99
N ALA A 379 -37.10 10.15 5.39
CA ALA A 379 -36.75 9.42 6.60
C ALA A 379 -35.27 8.98 6.57
N PRO A 380 -34.55 9.06 7.71
CA PRO A 380 -33.15 8.66 7.78
C PRO A 380 -32.95 7.19 7.37
N ARG A 381 -32.08 6.96 6.38
CA ARG A 381 -31.67 5.63 5.92
C ARG A 381 -30.45 5.16 6.71
N VAL A 382 -30.52 3.95 7.26
CA VAL A 382 -29.45 3.37 8.08
C VAL A 382 -28.66 2.35 7.24
N ILE A 383 -27.51 2.79 6.71
CA ILE A 383 -26.66 2.01 5.81
C ILE A 383 -25.69 1.15 6.61
N LYS A 384 -25.72 -0.17 6.42
CA LYS A 384 -24.73 -1.11 6.96
C LYS A 384 -23.60 -1.29 5.94
N HIS A 385 -22.35 -1.14 6.37
CA HIS A 385 -21.19 -1.18 5.47
C HIS A 385 -19.94 -1.76 6.15
N ALA A 386 -18.85 -1.93 5.42
CA ALA A 386 -17.68 -2.72 5.87
C ALA A 386 -16.89 -2.15 7.06
N MET A 387 -17.21 -0.91 7.47
CA MET A 387 -16.60 -0.20 8.59
C MET A 387 -17.60 0.14 9.71
N GLY A 388 -18.86 -0.29 9.61
CA GLY A 388 -19.89 -0.08 10.63
C GLY A 388 -21.26 0.23 10.08
N VAL A 389 -21.90 1.25 10.66
CA VAL A 389 -23.23 1.73 10.31
C VAL A 389 -23.17 3.25 10.18
N GLU A 390 -23.80 3.79 9.13
CA GLU A 390 -23.89 5.22 8.87
C GLU A 390 -25.35 5.61 8.61
N THR A 391 -25.79 6.74 9.16
CA THR A 391 -27.18 7.22 8.99
C THR A 391 -27.21 8.39 8.04
N LEU A 392 -27.84 8.23 6.88
CA LEU A 392 -27.93 9.22 5.81
C LEU A 392 -29.35 9.78 5.69
N THR A 393 -29.48 11.10 5.63
CA THR A 393 -30.76 11.81 5.46
C THR A 393 -30.83 12.50 4.11
N GLY A 394 -31.99 12.47 3.45
CA GLY A 394 -32.16 13.09 2.14
C GLY A 394 -31.39 12.38 1.03
N THR A 395 -31.29 13.02 -0.14
CA THR A 395 -30.55 12.53 -1.31
C THR A 395 -29.22 13.30 -1.47
N PRO A 396 -28.05 12.66 -1.32
CA PRO A 396 -26.73 13.31 -1.49
C PRO A 396 -26.59 14.04 -2.83
N LYS A 397 -25.98 15.23 -2.81
CA LYS A 397 -25.75 16.11 -3.96
C LYS A 397 -24.27 16.37 -4.24
N ARG A 398 -23.39 16.04 -3.29
CA ARG A 398 -21.96 16.36 -3.28
C ARG A 398 -21.16 15.09 -2.98
N VAL A 399 -21.35 14.05 -3.79
CA VAL A 399 -20.72 12.75 -3.60
C VAL A 399 -19.26 12.78 -4.06
N VAL A 400 -18.36 12.26 -3.23
CA VAL A 400 -16.98 11.91 -3.59
C VAL A 400 -16.83 10.40 -3.62
N ILE A 401 -16.16 9.87 -4.65
CA ILE A 401 -16.00 8.43 -4.87
C ILE A 401 -14.52 8.02 -4.97
N LEU A 402 -14.13 7.01 -4.21
CA LEU A 402 -12.74 6.58 -4.02
C LEU A 402 -12.40 5.25 -4.71
N THR A 403 -13.25 4.76 -5.62
CA THR A 403 -12.97 3.59 -6.47
C THR A 403 -13.40 3.82 -7.91
N ASN A 404 -12.73 3.13 -8.84
CA ASN A 404 -13.11 3.14 -10.25
C ASN A 404 -14.48 2.47 -10.48
N GLU A 405 -14.71 1.30 -9.87
CA GLU A 405 -15.97 0.55 -10.02
C GLU A 405 -17.19 1.31 -9.47
N GLY A 406 -17.03 2.00 -8.33
CA GLY A 406 -18.07 2.86 -7.78
C GLY A 406 -18.28 4.15 -8.57
N THR A 407 -17.26 4.64 -9.30
CA THR A 407 -17.43 5.81 -10.19
C THR A 407 -18.41 5.48 -11.32
N GLU A 408 -18.27 4.30 -11.93
CA GLU A 408 -19.24 3.82 -12.91
C GLU A 408 -20.63 3.58 -12.31
N ALA A 409 -20.70 3.10 -11.07
CA ALA A 409 -21.97 2.86 -10.38
C ALA A 409 -22.78 4.16 -10.21
N LEU A 410 -22.14 5.27 -9.83
CA LEU A 410 -22.79 6.58 -9.75
C LEU A 410 -23.27 7.07 -11.12
N LEU A 411 -22.42 6.98 -12.14
CA LEU A 411 -22.75 7.40 -13.50
C LEU A 411 -23.90 6.56 -14.11
N ALA A 412 -24.00 5.27 -13.76
CA ALA A 412 -25.07 4.39 -14.24
C ALA A 412 -26.49 4.84 -13.83
N VAL A 413 -26.62 5.62 -12.75
CA VAL A 413 -27.88 6.23 -12.29
C VAL A 413 -27.89 7.76 -12.44
N GLY A 414 -27.01 8.30 -13.29
CA GLY A 414 -26.96 9.73 -13.62
C GLY A 414 -26.38 10.63 -12.52
N ILE A 415 -25.71 10.08 -11.51
CA ILE A 415 -25.01 10.86 -10.49
C ILE A 415 -23.59 11.14 -10.96
N LYS A 416 -23.31 12.40 -11.27
CA LYS A 416 -21.95 12.91 -11.52
C LYS A 416 -21.28 13.25 -10.18
N PRO A 417 -20.20 12.57 -9.75
CA PRO A 417 -19.52 12.89 -8.51
C PRO A 417 -18.83 14.27 -8.60
N ILE A 418 -18.69 14.98 -7.48
CA ILE A 418 -17.94 16.25 -7.46
C ILE A 418 -16.42 16.03 -7.39
N GLY A 419 -16.01 14.86 -6.92
CA GLY A 419 -14.62 14.42 -6.99
C GLY A 419 -14.50 12.90 -7.05
N ALA A 420 -13.53 12.41 -7.80
CA ALA A 420 -13.26 10.99 -7.99
C ALA A 420 -11.76 10.71 -8.04
N VAL A 421 -11.35 9.51 -7.63
CA VAL A 421 -9.97 9.04 -7.86
C VAL A 421 -9.75 8.78 -9.34
N GLN A 422 -8.57 9.12 -9.86
CA GLN A 422 -8.23 8.92 -11.27
C GLN A 422 -8.22 7.44 -11.66
N SER A 423 -8.42 7.19 -12.96
CA SER A 423 -8.45 5.87 -13.54
C SER A 423 -7.05 5.25 -13.66
N TRP A 424 -6.94 3.93 -13.43
CA TRP A 424 -5.66 3.22 -13.32
C TRP A 424 -4.75 3.36 -14.55
N ILE A 425 -5.33 3.37 -15.76
CA ILE A 425 -4.63 3.58 -17.03
C ILE A 425 -5.19 4.78 -17.82
N GLY A 426 -6.03 5.61 -17.19
CA GLY A 426 -6.65 6.78 -17.81
C GLY A 426 -5.82 8.05 -17.60
N ASN A 427 -6.11 9.09 -18.39
CA ASN A 427 -5.50 10.42 -18.22
C ASN A 427 -6.56 11.54 -18.29
N PRO A 428 -7.20 11.91 -17.16
CA PRO A 428 -7.22 11.20 -15.88
C PRO A 428 -8.28 10.07 -15.83
N TRP A 429 -9.15 9.98 -16.84
CA TRP A 429 -10.30 9.06 -16.89
C TRP A 429 -10.11 7.98 -17.97
N TYR A 430 -10.72 6.81 -17.79
CA TYR A 430 -10.91 5.85 -18.89
C TYR A 430 -11.81 6.45 -19.99
N ASP A 431 -11.55 6.10 -21.24
CA ASP A 431 -12.22 6.73 -22.38
C ASP A 431 -13.76 6.51 -22.37
N HIS A 432 -14.25 5.38 -21.85
CA HIS A 432 -15.69 5.08 -21.78
C HIS A 432 -16.47 5.87 -20.70
N ILE A 433 -15.80 6.59 -19.80
CA ILE A 433 -16.44 7.52 -18.84
C ILE A 433 -15.97 8.98 -18.99
N LYS A 434 -14.95 9.23 -19.82
CA LYS A 434 -14.26 10.53 -19.95
C LYS A 434 -15.18 11.70 -20.29
N GLN A 435 -16.23 11.47 -21.07
CA GLN A 435 -17.21 12.50 -21.42
C GLN A 435 -18.12 12.86 -20.22
N GLU A 436 -18.56 11.85 -19.46
CA GLU A 436 -19.40 12.05 -18.27
C GLU A 436 -18.61 12.70 -17.11
N MET A 437 -17.31 12.42 -17.05
CA MET A 437 -16.38 12.87 -16.01
C MET A 437 -15.69 14.23 -16.30
N GLN A 438 -16.16 15.00 -17.30
CA GLN A 438 -15.73 16.38 -17.50
C GLN A 438 -15.94 17.21 -16.21
N ASP A 439 -15.06 18.15 -15.88
CA ASP A 439 -15.12 19.01 -14.68
C ASP A 439 -15.12 18.29 -13.30
N VAL A 440 -15.06 16.96 -13.24
CA VAL A 440 -14.94 16.23 -11.97
C VAL A 440 -13.54 16.45 -11.40
N THR A 441 -13.46 16.80 -10.12
CA THR A 441 -12.16 17.04 -9.47
C THR A 441 -11.44 15.72 -9.20
N VAL A 442 -10.21 15.57 -9.71
CA VAL A 442 -9.36 14.42 -9.38
C VAL A 442 -8.89 14.51 -7.92
N VAL A 443 -9.30 13.55 -7.08
CA VAL A 443 -8.95 13.50 -5.66
C VAL A 443 -7.79 12.55 -5.35
N GLY A 444 -6.83 12.39 -6.26
CA GLY A 444 -5.73 11.43 -6.15
C GLY A 444 -5.99 10.14 -6.91
N ASP A 445 -5.32 9.05 -6.53
CA ASP A 445 -5.53 7.71 -7.08
C ASP A 445 -6.22 6.76 -6.07
N GLU A 446 -6.63 5.58 -6.52
CA GLU A 446 -7.38 4.61 -5.71
C GLU A 446 -6.60 4.07 -4.50
N LEU A 447 -5.26 4.07 -4.53
CA LEU A 447 -4.40 3.67 -3.41
C LEU A 447 -4.10 4.84 -2.48
N GLN A 448 -3.99 6.06 -3.01
CA GLN A 448 -3.62 7.27 -2.27
C GLN A 448 -4.56 8.46 -2.56
N PRO A 449 -5.80 8.44 -2.04
CA PRO A 449 -6.68 9.61 -2.12
C PRO A 449 -6.13 10.81 -1.35
N ASN A 450 -6.26 12.00 -1.95
CA ASN A 450 -5.86 13.27 -1.37
C ASN A 450 -6.95 13.82 -0.44
N ILE A 451 -6.81 13.52 0.85
CA ILE A 451 -7.75 13.90 1.92
C ILE A 451 -7.97 15.43 2.01
N GLU A 452 -6.94 16.24 1.77
CA GLU A 452 -7.06 17.71 1.76
C GLU A 452 -7.93 18.20 0.57
N MET A 453 -7.79 17.56 -0.60
CA MET A 453 -8.64 17.85 -1.75
C MET A 453 -10.09 17.46 -1.47
N ILE A 454 -10.32 16.25 -0.92
CA ILE A 454 -11.65 15.75 -0.52
C ILE A 454 -12.31 16.72 0.46
N ALA A 455 -11.58 17.20 1.47
CA ALA A 455 -12.09 18.20 2.42
C ALA A 455 -12.45 19.53 1.75
N SER A 456 -11.62 20.01 0.81
CA SER A 456 -11.86 21.28 0.12
C SER A 456 -13.15 21.27 -0.74
N LEU A 457 -13.53 20.10 -1.26
CA LEU A 457 -14.75 19.88 -2.02
C LEU A 457 -16.03 19.94 -1.18
N LYS A 458 -15.95 19.87 0.16
CA LYS A 458 -17.11 19.83 1.08
C LYS A 458 -18.18 18.82 0.62
N PRO A 459 -17.86 17.52 0.58
CA PRO A 459 -18.82 16.48 0.23
C PRO A 459 -19.93 16.33 1.27
N ASP A 460 -21.08 15.80 0.86
CA ASP A 460 -22.16 15.36 1.75
C ASP A 460 -22.21 13.83 1.90
N LEU A 461 -21.47 13.10 1.07
CA LEU A 461 -21.21 11.67 1.18
C LEU A 461 -19.85 11.34 0.56
N ILE A 462 -19.07 10.49 1.25
CA ILE A 462 -17.86 9.86 0.70
C ILE A 462 -18.14 8.36 0.55
N ILE A 463 -17.85 7.82 -0.62
CA ILE A 463 -17.94 6.38 -0.91
C ILE A 463 -16.53 5.85 -1.18
N GLY A 464 -16.18 4.70 -0.58
CA GLY A 464 -14.89 4.05 -0.79
C GLY A 464 -14.93 2.56 -0.52
N ASN A 465 -13.74 1.96 -0.33
CA ASN A 465 -13.59 0.52 -0.18
C ASN A 465 -12.56 0.16 0.89
N LYS A 466 -12.88 -0.82 1.73
CA LYS A 466 -12.05 -1.27 2.84
C LYS A 466 -10.66 -1.75 2.39
N VAL A 467 -10.58 -2.58 1.35
CA VAL A 467 -9.32 -3.15 0.82
C VAL A 467 -8.31 -2.06 0.46
N ARG A 468 -8.79 -0.90 0.03
CA ARG A 468 -7.97 0.23 -0.42
C ARG A 468 -7.73 1.25 0.69
N GLN A 469 -8.78 1.64 1.41
CA GLN A 469 -8.82 2.88 2.18
C GLN A 469 -9.09 2.69 3.68
N GLU A 470 -9.12 1.46 4.22
CA GLU A 470 -9.36 1.20 5.66
C GLU A 470 -8.52 2.10 6.58
N LYS A 471 -7.23 2.28 6.27
CA LYS A 471 -6.28 3.09 7.05
C LYS A 471 -6.66 4.58 7.15
N ILE A 472 -7.50 5.10 6.25
CA ILE A 472 -7.90 6.52 6.19
C ILE A 472 -9.40 6.74 6.48
N TYR A 473 -10.16 5.68 6.77
CA TYR A 473 -11.61 5.75 7.03
C TYR A 473 -11.98 6.79 8.09
N GLU A 474 -11.31 6.80 9.25
CA GLU A 474 -11.57 7.77 10.33
C GLU A 474 -11.29 9.22 9.93
N GLN A 475 -10.37 9.46 8.99
CA GLN A 475 -10.07 10.81 8.48
C GLN A 475 -11.14 11.27 7.48
N LEU A 476 -11.66 10.35 6.65
CA LEU A 476 -12.75 10.62 5.73
C LEU A 476 -14.08 10.86 6.49
N LYS A 477 -14.35 10.09 7.54
CA LYS A 477 -15.53 10.25 8.41
C LYS A 477 -15.57 11.61 9.14
N GLN A 478 -14.41 12.25 9.37
CA GLN A 478 -14.33 13.62 9.90
C GLN A 478 -14.69 14.70 8.86
N ILE A 479 -14.71 14.36 7.56
CA ILE A 479 -15.07 15.28 6.48
C ILE A 479 -16.57 15.18 6.15
N ALA A 480 -17.08 13.96 5.99
CA ALA A 480 -18.48 13.68 5.64
C ALA A 480 -18.88 12.25 6.04
N PRO A 481 -20.19 11.93 6.11
CA PRO A 481 -20.66 10.54 6.22
C PRO A 481 -19.95 9.65 5.19
N THR A 482 -19.43 8.51 5.62
CA THR A 482 -18.50 7.70 4.82
C THR A 482 -18.93 6.24 4.75
N VAL A 483 -19.31 5.77 3.56
CA VAL A 483 -19.79 4.40 3.32
C VAL A 483 -18.75 3.60 2.54
N PHE A 484 -18.34 2.45 3.09
CA PHE A 484 -17.29 1.61 2.54
C PHE A 484 -17.79 0.22 2.12
N ALA A 485 -17.58 -0.13 0.85
CA ALA A 485 -17.63 -1.51 0.36
C ALA A 485 -16.56 -2.38 1.04
N LYS A 486 -16.78 -3.70 1.06
CA LYS A 486 -15.91 -4.65 1.78
C LYS A 486 -14.72 -5.11 0.95
N ASP A 487 -14.98 -5.55 -0.27
CA ASP A 487 -14.03 -6.22 -1.17
C ASP A 487 -14.16 -5.65 -2.60
N LEU A 488 -13.36 -6.14 -3.54
CA LEU A 488 -13.30 -5.65 -4.94
C LEU A 488 -13.32 -6.81 -5.93
N GLY A 489 -13.53 -6.50 -7.21
CA GLY A 489 -13.38 -7.47 -8.30
C GLY A 489 -14.61 -8.34 -8.49
N GLY A 490 -14.66 -9.50 -7.84
CA GLY A 490 -15.81 -10.42 -7.97
C GLY A 490 -17.13 -9.84 -7.44
N ASP A 491 -17.04 -9.04 -6.36
CA ASP A 491 -18.19 -8.56 -5.59
C ASP A 491 -18.79 -7.23 -6.10
N TRP A 492 -18.46 -6.83 -7.34
CA TRP A 492 -18.85 -5.51 -7.90
C TRP A 492 -20.37 -5.28 -7.93
N LYS A 493 -21.19 -6.33 -8.04
CA LYS A 493 -22.66 -6.23 -7.96
C LYS A 493 -23.17 -5.89 -6.55
N ASP A 494 -22.55 -6.45 -5.51
CA ASP A 494 -22.90 -6.16 -4.12
C ASP A 494 -22.41 -4.75 -3.73
N ASN A 495 -21.22 -4.36 -4.20
CA ASN A 495 -20.72 -3.00 -4.09
C ASN A 495 -21.67 -2.00 -4.75
N PHE A 496 -22.08 -2.25 -6.01
CA PHE A 496 -23.06 -1.44 -6.72
C PHE A 496 -24.35 -1.26 -5.90
N LYS A 497 -24.91 -2.35 -5.37
CA LYS A 497 -26.12 -2.30 -4.53
C LYS A 497 -25.94 -1.42 -3.30
N LEU A 498 -24.82 -1.55 -2.57
CA LEU A 498 -24.49 -0.71 -1.42
C LEU A 498 -24.39 0.78 -1.80
N TYR A 499 -23.75 1.08 -2.93
CA TYR A 499 -23.61 2.46 -3.41
C TYR A 499 -24.96 3.08 -3.77
N MET A 500 -25.86 2.31 -4.40
CA MET A 500 -27.22 2.74 -4.74
C MET A 500 -28.07 3.01 -3.49
N GLU A 501 -27.92 2.22 -2.43
CA GLU A 501 -28.59 2.47 -1.14
C GLU A 501 -28.07 3.76 -0.48
N ALA A 502 -26.75 3.98 -0.50
CA ALA A 502 -26.12 5.16 0.08
C ALA A 502 -26.57 6.47 -0.60
N VAL A 503 -26.64 6.49 -1.94
CA VAL A 503 -27.01 7.69 -2.72
C VAL A 503 -28.53 7.90 -2.93
N ASN A 504 -29.38 7.10 -2.28
CA ASN A 504 -30.84 7.14 -2.44
C ASN A 504 -31.32 6.84 -3.89
N LYS A 505 -30.66 5.87 -4.55
CA LYS A 505 -30.98 5.41 -5.91
C LYS A 505 -31.22 3.91 -5.99
N LYS A 506 -31.82 3.35 -4.93
CA LYS A 506 -32.06 1.90 -4.82
C LYS A 506 -32.95 1.39 -5.96
N GLU A 507 -34.04 2.07 -6.28
CA GLU A 507 -34.98 1.63 -7.33
C GLU A 507 -34.37 1.73 -8.73
N GLU A 508 -33.67 2.84 -9.05
CA GLU A 508 -32.97 2.98 -10.32
C GLU A 508 -31.81 1.99 -10.45
N GLY A 509 -31.12 1.70 -9.35
CA GLY A 509 -30.07 0.69 -9.25
C GLY A 509 -30.59 -0.73 -9.47
N GLU A 510 -31.69 -1.11 -8.80
CA GLU A 510 -32.34 -2.41 -8.98
C GLU A 510 -32.85 -2.57 -10.43
N LYS A 511 -33.41 -1.51 -11.02
CA LYS A 511 -33.79 -1.48 -12.45
C LYS A 511 -32.59 -1.64 -13.38
N ALA A 512 -31.49 -0.93 -13.14
CA ALA A 512 -30.27 -1.04 -13.94
C ALA A 512 -29.67 -2.45 -13.86
N MET A 513 -29.60 -3.03 -12.66
CA MET A 513 -29.12 -4.41 -12.47
C MET A 513 -30.04 -5.43 -13.14
N ALA A 514 -31.37 -5.28 -13.03
CA ALA A 514 -32.34 -6.15 -13.70
C ALA A 514 -32.22 -6.10 -15.23
N ILE A 515 -31.91 -4.92 -15.81
CA ILE A 515 -31.61 -4.78 -17.24
C ILE A 515 -30.33 -5.56 -17.58
N PHE A 516 -29.25 -5.38 -16.81
CA PHE A 516 -27.98 -6.10 -17.03
C PHE A 516 -28.14 -7.62 -16.92
N ASP A 517 -28.78 -8.11 -15.85
CA ASP A 517 -29.01 -9.53 -15.63
C ASP A 517 -29.89 -10.15 -16.72
N LYS A 518 -30.89 -9.40 -17.23
CA LYS A 518 -31.64 -9.80 -18.41
C LYS A 518 -30.75 -9.92 -19.64
N ARG A 519 -29.88 -8.93 -19.93
CA ARG A 519 -28.92 -9.02 -21.06
C ARG A 519 -28.05 -10.27 -20.94
N VAL A 520 -27.50 -10.55 -19.75
CA VAL A 520 -26.68 -11.73 -19.49
C VAL A 520 -27.47 -13.03 -19.71
N SER A 521 -28.72 -13.11 -19.25
CA SER A 521 -29.61 -14.26 -19.48
C SER A 521 -29.95 -14.45 -20.97
N ASP A 522 -30.28 -13.37 -21.69
CA ASP A 522 -30.61 -13.40 -23.11
C ASP A 522 -29.41 -13.87 -23.94
N VAL A 523 -28.19 -13.40 -23.63
CA VAL A 523 -26.94 -13.87 -24.26
C VAL A 523 -26.67 -15.33 -23.92
N LYS A 524 -26.81 -15.73 -22.64
CA LYS A 524 -26.62 -17.11 -22.20
C LYS A 524 -27.52 -18.10 -22.95
N ALA A 525 -28.80 -17.76 -23.12
CA ALA A 525 -29.75 -18.58 -23.86
C ALA A 525 -29.37 -18.76 -25.35
N LYS A 526 -28.64 -17.78 -25.91
CA LYS A 526 -28.21 -17.74 -27.32
C LYS A 526 -26.80 -18.29 -27.59
N LEU A 527 -25.97 -18.49 -26.56
CA LEU A 527 -24.61 -19.04 -26.73
C LEU A 527 -24.61 -20.48 -27.28
N GLY A 528 -25.59 -21.29 -26.90
CA GLY A 528 -25.68 -22.69 -27.34
C GLY A 528 -24.39 -23.48 -27.04
N SER A 529 -23.88 -24.21 -28.03
CA SER A 529 -22.63 -24.98 -27.89
C SER A 529 -21.39 -24.12 -27.63
N LYS A 530 -21.42 -22.81 -27.91
CA LYS A 530 -20.29 -21.90 -27.67
C LYS A 530 -19.99 -21.75 -26.17
N ALA A 531 -20.95 -22.01 -25.28
CA ALA A 531 -20.74 -22.04 -23.83
C ALA A 531 -19.69 -23.09 -23.39
N ALA A 532 -19.53 -24.20 -24.11
CA ALA A 532 -18.51 -25.21 -23.82
C ALA A 532 -17.08 -24.80 -24.23
N THR A 533 -16.88 -23.56 -24.73
CA THR A 533 -15.55 -23.02 -25.03
C THR A 533 -14.79 -22.77 -23.73
N LYS A 534 -13.63 -23.40 -23.55
CA LYS A 534 -12.73 -23.14 -22.41
C LYS A 534 -12.05 -21.79 -22.58
N VAL A 535 -12.62 -20.77 -21.95
CA VAL A 535 -12.09 -19.41 -21.97
C VAL A 535 -10.95 -19.29 -20.96
N SER A 536 -9.75 -18.99 -21.45
CA SER A 536 -8.55 -18.66 -20.68
C SER A 536 -8.40 -17.13 -20.59
N ILE A 537 -7.95 -16.62 -19.43
CA ILE A 537 -7.63 -15.20 -19.23
C ILE A 537 -6.24 -15.05 -18.61
N ALA A 538 -5.39 -14.27 -19.27
CA ALA A 538 -4.08 -13.88 -18.76
C ALA A 538 -3.90 -12.36 -18.66
N ARG A 539 -3.00 -11.93 -17.78
CA ARG A 539 -2.54 -10.54 -17.65
C ARG A 539 -1.03 -10.49 -17.76
N PHE A 540 -0.53 -9.64 -18.63
CA PHE A 540 0.89 -9.33 -18.75
C PHE A 540 1.17 -7.97 -18.11
N SER A 541 2.27 -7.87 -17.35
CA SER A 541 2.74 -6.62 -16.76
C SER A 541 4.27 -6.62 -16.73
N ALA A 542 4.88 -5.46 -16.51
CA ALA A 542 6.34 -5.33 -16.45
C ALA A 542 7.02 -6.15 -15.33
N THR A 543 6.27 -6.56 -14.28
CA THR A 543 6.83 -7.29 -13.12
C THR A 543 6.47 -8.76 -13.08
N GLN A 544 5.35 -9.17 -13.69
CA GLN A 544 4.83 -10.54 -13.61
C GLN A 544 3.76 -10.81 -14.66
N VAL A 545 3.57 -12.08 -14.96
CA VAL A 545 2.43 -12.59 -15.73
C VAL A 545 1.51 -13.36 -14.80
N ARG A 546 0.19 -13.27 -15.01
CA ARG A 546 -0.84 -13.89 -14.17
C ARG A 546 -1.91 -14.56 -15.02
N ILE A 547 -2.51 -15.64 -14.52
CA ILE A 547 -3.79 -16.15 -15.01
C ILE A 547 -4.91 -15.82 -14.03
N TYR A 548 -6.10 -15.56 -14.56
CA TYR A 548 -7.26 -15.09 -13.79
C TYR A 548 -8.24 -16.24 -13.52
N GLN A 549 -8.73 -16.30 -12.29
CA GLN A 549 -9.57 -17.37 -11.76
C GLN A 549 -11.03 -16.89 -11.65
N LYS A 550 -11.94 -17.72 -11.10
CA LYS A 550 -13.38 -17.43 -11.12
C LYS A 550 -13.80 -16.20 -10.31
N GLN A 551 -13.15 -15.90 -9.18
CA GLN A 551 -13.53 -14.77 -8.29
C GLN A 551 -12.94 -13.43 -8.77
N THR A 552 -12.90 -13.22 -10.08
CA THR A 552 -12.42 -11.98 -10.71
C THR A 552 -13.54 -11.32 -11.51
N PHE A 553 -13.39 -10.04 -11.83
CA PHE A 553 -14.41 -9.27 -12.55
C PHE A 553 -14.91 -9.99 -13.82
N SER A 554 -13.98 -10.37 -14.70
CA SER A 554 -14.27 -11.14 -15.93
C SER A 554 -14.62 -12.61 -15.64
N GLY A 555 -14.01 -13.25 -14.64
CA GLY A 555 -14.33 -14.62 -14.22
C GLY A 555 -15.78 -14.80 -13.76
N VAL A 556 -16.33 -13.81 -13.04
CA VAL A 556 -17.73 -13.80 -12.59
C VAL A 556 -18.69 -13.69 -13.77
N LEU A 557 -18.45 -12.78 -14.73
CA LEU A 557 -19.33 -12.64 -15.90
C LEU A 557 -19.31 -13.88 -16.79
N LEU A 558 -18.13 -14.47 -17.04
CA LEU A 558 -18.02 -15.72 -17.79
C LEU A 558 -18.74 -16.88 -17.09
N SER A 559 -18.66 -16.95 -15.76
CA SER A 559 -19.41 -17.93 -14.96
C SER A 559 -20.93 -17.72 -15.04
N GLN A 560 -21.39 -16.46 -15.06
CA GLN A 560 -22.81 -16.12 -15.24
C GLN A 560 -23.31 -16.56 -16.63
N LEU A 561 -22.53 -16.28 -17.68
CA LEU A 561 -22.81 -16.72 -19.06
C LEU A 561 -22.71 -18.24 -19.24
N GLY A 562 -22.04 -18.95 -18.33
CA GLY A 562 -21.87 -20.41 -18.37
C GLY A 562 -20.73 -20.87 -19.27
N PHE A 563 -19.71 -20.04 -19.50
CA PHE A 563 -18.51 -20.45 -20.22
C PHE A 563 -17.66 -21.43 -19.39
N ASP A 564 -17.17 -22.47 -20.06
CA ASP A 564 -16.17 -23.36 -19.47
C ASP A 564 -14.83 -22.64 -19.22
N ARG A 565 -14.05 -23.19 -18.28
CA ARG A 565 -12.72 -22.70 -17.91
C ARG A 565 -11.70 -23.84 -18.04
N PRO A 566 -10.46 -23.58 -18.49
CA PRO A 566 -9.36 -24.53 -18.36
C PRO A 566 -9.22 -25.00 -16.90
N ALA A 567 -8.81 -26.25 -16.67
CA ALA A 567 -8.72 -26.80 -15.30
C ALA A 567 -7.78 -25.98 -14.38
N SER A 568 -6.73 -25.37 -14.95
CA SER A 568 -5.84 -24.42 -14.28
C SER A 568 -6.56 -23.14 -13.80
N GLN A 569 -7.65 -22.74 -14.45
CA GLN A 569 -8.38 -21.48 -14.27
C GLN A 569 -9.84 -21.68 -13.80
N ASN A 570 -10.22 -22.91 -13.46
CA ASN A 570 -11.55 -23.30 -12.97
C ASN A 570 -11.56 -23.41 -11.43
N LYS A 571 -10.88 -22.48 -10.73
CA LYS A 571 -10.76 -22.46 -9.27
C LYS A 571 -11.55 -21.29 -8.69
N ASP A 572 -12.17 -21.50 -7.53
CA ASP A 572 -12.83 -20.46 -6.75
C ASP A 572 -11.79 -19.66 -5.95
N SER A 573 -10.99 -18.90 -6.68
CA SER A 573 -9.91 -18.04 -6.18
C SER A 573 -9.76 -16.81 -7.09
N PHE A 574 -8.78 -15.95 -6.79
CA PHE A 574 -8.57 -14.66 -7.47
C PHE A 574 -7.62 -14.76 -8.68
N ILE A 575 -6.31 -14.92 -8.46
CA ILE A 575 -5.30 -15.02 -9.52
C ILE A 575 -4.23 -16.04 -9.15
N GLU A 576 -3.48 -16.48 -10.16
CA GLU A 576 -2.26 -17.29 -10.00
C GLU A 576 -1.11 -16.60 -10.76
N VAL A 577 0.08 -16.52 -10.13
CA VAL A 577 1.27 -15.91 -10.72
C VAL A 577 2.04 -16.96 -11.52
N MET A 578 2.44 -16.59 -12.73
CA MET A 578 3.00 -17.50 -13.72
C MET A 578 4.52 -17.45 -13.75
N THR A 579 5.13 -18.59 -14.05
CA THR A 579 6.53 -18.74 -14.48
C THR A 579 6.54 -19.31 -15.90
N LYS A 580 7.72 -19.38 -16.55
CA LYS A 580 7.82 -19.93 -17.91
C LYS A 580 7.41 -21.40 -17.96
N GLU A 581 7.81 -22.15 -16.95
CA GLU A 581 7.51 -23.57 -16.78
C GLU A 581 5.99 -23.83 -16.65
N THR A 582 5.23 -22.86 -16.13
CA THR A 582 3.78 -22.99 -15.95
C THR A 582 2.96 -22.45 -17.13
N ILE A 583 3.58 -21.98 -18.22
CA ILE A 583 2.90 -21.55 -19.47
C ILE A 583 1.76 -22.50 -19.94
N PRO A 584 1.88 -23.84 -19.87
CA PRO A 584 0.77 -24.76 -20.18
C PRO A 584 -0.57 -24.46 -19.48
N SER A 585 -0.54 -23.83 -18.30
CA SER A 585 -1.75 -23.40 -17.57
C SER A 585 -2.53 -22.25 -18.23
N MET A 586 -1.98 -21.61 -19.27
CA MET A 586 -2.64 -20.60 -20.10
C MET A 586 -3.47 -21.19 -21.25
N ASP A 587 -3.36 -22.49 -21.54
CA ASP A 587 -4.06 -23.09 -22.67
C ASP A 587 -5.59 -23.07 -22.50
N GLY A 588 -6.29 -23.16 -23.61
CA GLY A 588 -7.75 -23.14 -23.69
C GLY A 588 -8.21 -23.21 -25.14
N ASP A 589 -9.50 -23.05 -25.37
CA ASP A 589 -10.04 -22.94 -26.73
C ASP A 589 -9.94 -21.49 -27.25
N VAL A 590 -9.90 -20.51 -26.32
CA VAL A 590 -9.55 -19.11 -26.55
C VAL A 590 -8.79 -18.56 -25.35
N LEU A 591 -7.80 -17.71 -25.59
CA LEU A 591 -7.04 -16.96 -24.59
C LEU A 591 -7.25 -15.47 -24.83
N PHE A 592 -8.01 -14.83 -23.94
CA PHE A 592 -8.03 -13.37 -23.87
C PHE A 592 -6.91 -12.89 -22.96
N TYR A 593 -6.16 -11.88 -23.39
CA TYR A 593 -5.12 -11.29 -22.56
C TYR A 593 -5.12 -9.77 -22.62
N PHE A 594 -4.81 -9.15 -21.48
CA PHE A 594 -4.65 -7.70 -21.39
C PHE A 594 -3.28 -7.35 -20.81
N VAL A 595 -2.83 -6.13 -21.09
CA VAL A 595 -1.45 -5.67 -20.86
C VAL A 595 -1.47 -4.43 -19.97
N THR A 596 -0.80 -4.51 -18.82
CA THR A 596 -0.65 -3.38 -17.90
C THR A 596 0.67 -2.67 -18.15
N GLU A 597 0.55 -1.53 -18.83
CA GLU A 597 1.68 -0.71 -19.23
C GLU A 597 1.41 0.75 -18.83
N ALA A 598 2.36 1.37 -18.13
CA ALA A 598 2.29 2.80 -17.87
C ALA A 598 2.52 3.58 -19.18
N ALA A 599 1.85 4.73 -19.35
CA ALA A 599 1.97 5.54 -20.56
C ALA A 599 3.44 5.84 -20.91
N GLY A 600 3.83 5.51 -22.15
CA GLY A 600 5.20 5.68 -22.65
C GLY A 600 6.22 4.63 -22.21
N LYS A 601 5.80 3.55 -21.52
CA LYS A 601 6.62 2.35 -21.28
C LYS A 601 6.37 1.27 -22.32
N THR A 602 7.23 0.26 -22.37
CA THR A 602 7.15 -0.87 -23.33
C THR A 602 7.51 -2.22 -22.69
N ASP A 603 7.65 -2.28 -21.38
CA ASP A 603 8.22 -3.43 -20.66
C ASP A 603 7.22 -4.58 -20.50
N ALA A 604 5.92 -4.27 -20.35
CA ALA A 604 4.86 -5.27 -20.41
C ALA A 604 4.64 -5.75 -21.85
N SER A 605 4.69 -4.83 -22.83
CA SER A 605 4.65 -5.19 -24.26
C SER A 605 5.84 -6.06 -24.71
N LYS A 606 7.02 -5.88 -24.12
CA LYS A 606 8.17 -6.79 -24.30
C LYS A 606 7.88 -8.16 -23.67
N ALA A 607 7.37 -8.19 -22.43
CA ALA A 607 7.02 -9.44 -21.76
C ALA A 607 6.00 -10.27 -22.56
N VAL A 608 4.97 -9.64 -23.16
CA VAL A 608 4.05 -10.30 -24.11
C VAL A 608 4.82 -10.98 -25.25
N LYS A 609 5.68 -10.23 -25.95
CA LYS A 609 6.47 -10.76 -27.08
C LYS A 609 7.41 -11.88 -26.67
N GLU A 610 8.03 -11.78 -25.50
CA GLU A 610 8.95 -12.78 -24.96
C GLU A 610 8.23 -14.08 -24.58
N TRP A 611 7.07 -13.98 -23.93
CA TRP A 611 6.25 -15.13 -23.55
C TRP A 611 5.58 -15.79 -24.76
N MET A 612 5.04 -15.01 -25.70
CA MET A 612 4.45 -15.57 -26.93
C MET A 612 5.49 -16.19 -27.88
N ASN A 613 6.76 -15.80 -27.76
CA ASN A 613 7.83 -16.43 -28.52
C ASN A 613 8.39 -17.71 -27.88
N ASP A 614 8.04 -18.01 -26.63
CA ASP A 614 8.49 -19.17 -25.89
C ASP A 614 8.03 -20.48 -26.57
N PRO A 615 8.90 -21.52 -26.67
CA PRO A 615 8.50 -22.83 -27.21
C PRO A 615 7.30 -23.45 -26.50
N LEU A 616 7.14 -23.25 -25.19
CA LEU A 616 5.99 -23.76 -24.43
C LEU A 616 4.70 -23.05 -24.86
N PHE A 617 4.76 -21.74 -25.12
CA PHE A 617 3.59 -20.97 -25.57
C PHE A 617 3.18 -21.33 -26.99
N LYS A 618 4.17 -21.44 -27.90
CA LYS A 618 3.95 -21.90 -29.29
C LYS A 618 3.40 -23.33 -29.36
N ASN A 619 3.63 -24.13 -28.32
CA ASN A 619 3.11 -25.50 -28.25
C ASN A 619 1.66 -25.58 -27.71
N LEU A 620 1.09 -24.51 -27.15
CA LEU A 620 -0.30 -24.49 -26.67
C LEU A 620 -1.29 -24.66 -27.83
N ASN A 621 -2.42 -25.32 -27.57
CA ASN A 621 -3.47 -25.50 -28.57
C ASN A 621 -4.07 -24.15 -28.97
N VAL A 622 -4.27 -23.25 -28.00
CA VAL A 622 -4.76 -21.88 -28.22
C VAL A 622 -3.86 -21.05 -29.15
N SER A 623 -2.54 -21.26 -29.06
CA SER A 623 -1.57 -20.59 -29.93
C SER A 623 -1.56 -21.19 -31.33
N LYS A 624 -1.60 -22.52 -31.45
CA LYS A 624 -1.62 -23.24 -32.75
C LYS A 624 -2.89 -22.93 -33.54
N ASN A 625 -4.02 -22.77 -32.86
CA ASN A 625 -5.32 -22.46 -33.47
C ASN A 625 -5.54 -20.97 -33.75
N ASN A 626 -4.54 -20.11 -33.47
CA ASN A 626 -4.62 -18.66 -33.61
C ASN A 626 -5.81 -18.04 -32.84
N LYS A 627 -6.02 -18.48 -31.60
CA LYS A 627 -7.11 -18.03 -30.70
C LYS A 627 -6.60 -17.25 -29.49
N VAL A 628 -5.54 -16.48 -29.69
CA VAL A 628 -4.93 -15.59 -28.69
C VAL A 628 -5.31 -14.15 -29.03
N VAL A 629 -6.09 -13.51 -28.17
CA VAL A 629 -6.78 -12.24 -28.44
C VAL A 629 -6.39 -11.20 -27.40
N GLN A 630 -5.84 -10.07 -27.85
CA GLN A 630 -5.60 -8.94 -26.95
C GLN A 630 -6.92 -8.20 -26.69
N VAL A 631 -7.16 -7.84 -25.44
CA VAL A 631 -8.35 -7.12 -25.00
C VAL A 631 -7.97 -5.93 -24.10
N ASP A 632 -8.90 -4.98 -23.94
CA ASP A 632 -8.67 -3.77 -23.16
C ASP A 632 -8.64 -4.04 -21.64
N GLU A 633 -7.65 -3.49 -20.93
CA GLU A 633 -7.52 -3.72 -19.49
C GLU A 633 -8.60 -2.99 -18.67
N ALA A 634 -9.06 -1.80 -19.10
CA ALA A 634 -10.09 -1.06 -18.37
C ALA A 634 -11.40 -1.86 -18.38
N ILE A 635 -11.83 -2.30 -19.57
CA ILE A 635 -13.05 -3.09 -19.78
C ILE A 635 -12.96 -4.46 -19.11
N TRP A 636 -11.86 -5.20 -19.26
CA TRP A 636 -11.77 -6.59 -18.77
C TRP A 636 -11.37 -6.74 -17.29
N ASN A 637 -10.87 -5.68 -16.64
CA ASN A 637 -10.34 -5.79 -15.28
C ASN A 637 -10.35 -4.50 -14.42
N THR A 638 -9.73 -3.40 -14.86
CA THR A 638 -9.36 -2.30 -13.91
C THR A 638 -10.43 -1.23 -13.71
N ALA A 639 -11.40 -1.09 -14.61
CA ALA A 639 -12.54 -0.22 -14.35
C ALA A 639 -13.56 -0.94 -13.44
N GLY A 640 -13.83 -2.21 -13.73
CA GLY A 640 -14.42 -3.17 -12.79
C GLY A 640 -15.86 -2.88 -12.33
N GLY A 641 -16.56 -1.97 -12.99
CA GLY A 641 -17.91 -1.52 -12.62
C GLY A 641 -19.00 -1.92 -13.62
N TYR A 642 -20.16 -1.29 -13.46
CA TYR A 642 -21.37 -1.57 -14.24
C TYR A 642 -21.23 -1.27 -15.75
N LYS A 643 -20.55 -0.18 -16.13
CA LYS A 643 -20.38 0.19 -17.54
C LYS A 643 -19.37 -0.73 -18.22
N ALA A 644 -18.24 -1.01 -17.57
CA ALA A 644 -17.26 -1.99 -18.02
C ALA A 644 -17.88 -3.39 -18.17
N ALA A 645 -18.79 -3.80 -17.26
CA ALA A 645 -19.45 -5.10 -17.35
C ALA A 645 -20.38 -5.21 -18.57
N ASN A 646 -21.04 -4.11 -18.95
CA ASN A 646 -21.84 -4.04 -20.17
C ASN A 646 -20.94 -4.10 -21.43
N LEU A 647 -19.84 -3.34 -21.46
CA LEU A 647 -18.88 -3.35 -22.57
C LEU A 647 -18.21 -4.72 -22.75
N LEU A 648 -17.82 -5.36 -21.65
CA LEU A 648 -17.27 -6.72 -21.65
C LEU A 648 -18.27 -7.74 -22.21
N LEU A 649 -19.56 -7.59 -21.89
CA LEU A 649 -20.62 -8.40 -22.47
C LEU A 649 -20.76 -8.14 -23.98
N ASP A 650 -20.65 -6.89 -24.43
CA ASP A 650 -20.70 -6.50 -25.85
C ASP A 650 -19.52 -7.05 -26.66
N GLU A 651 -18.31 -7.03 -26.11
CA GLU A 651 -17.13 -7.67 -26.72
C GLU A 651 -17.28 -9.19 -26.80
N LEU A 652 -17.84 -9.84 -25.78
CA LEU A 652 -18.12 -11.28 -25.79
C LEU A 652 -19.21 -11.64 -26.80
N ILE A 653 -20.30 -10.87 -26.90
CA ILE A 653 -21.35 -11.01 -27.93
C ILE A 653 -20.72 -10.95 -29.32
N THR A 654 -19.86 -9.96 -29.54
CA THR A 654 -19.20 -9.70 -30.83
C THR A 654 -18.24 -10.84 -31.18
N TYR A 655 -17.32 -11.21 -30.29
CA TYR A 655 -16.32 -12.25 -30.53
C TYR A 655 -16.94 -13.64 -30.73
N PHE A 656 -17.98 -13.97 -29.98
CA PHE A 656 -18.68 -15.24 -30.11
C PHE A 656 -19.83 -15.21 -31.12
N GLU A 657 -20.05 -14.13 -31.87
CA GLU A 657 -21.14 -13.98 -32.85
C GLU A 657 -22.50 -14.42 -32.29
N VAL A 658 -22.90 -13.86 -31.14
CA VAL A 658 -24.19 -14.15 -30.50
C VAL A 658 -25.26 -13.24 -31.13
N LYS A 659 -26.17 -13.83 -31.91
CA LYS A 659 -27.21 -13.13 -32.70
C LYS A 659 -28.46 -12.83 -31.87
#